data_AF-A0AAW8MCY7-F1
#
_entry.id   AF-A0AAW8MCY7-F1
#
_cell.length_a   1.000
_cell.length_b   1.000
_cell.length_c   1.000
_cell.angle_alpha   90.00
_cell.angle_beta   90.00
_cell.angle_gamma   90.00
#
_symmetry.space_group_name_H-M   'P 1'
#
loop_
_entity.id
_entity.type
_entity.pdbx_description
1 polymer ?
#
loop_
_entity_poly.entity_id
_entity_poly.type
_entity_poly.pdbx_seq_one_letter_code
_entity_poly.pdbx_strand_id
1 'polypeptide(L)'
;MEITQNNRLVQVDSPLGGDVLVLKSLEGSEELGRLFHYELDLTSEDRAITFDQLLGKPMGLTLELYDGGKRYFHGIVCSCRQLTGHGQFAGYRVSLRPWFWLLTRTSDCRIFQNKTVPDIIKQVFRDLGFSDFEDSLSASYREWEYCVQYRETSFDFVSRLMEQEGIYYYFRHEEARHVLVLADAYGAHSTAPGYDSVPFYPPDRQMRERDHFYDWQLAREVQSGSLALNDYDFLRPRASLEVRSNVLRNHSNSDHPLYDYPGEYVQSNDGEHYARTRIEAIHSQFERVQLRGRARGLGCGHLFNLTGYDRADQNREYLVVVARYQIRQEPYESGQPDLDEQFISELDCMDANQAFRPLPLTPMPIVRGPQTAVVVGPSGEEIWTDQYGRVKVHFHWDRHDQSNENSSCWIRVSQAWAGKNWGSVQLPRIGQEVIVSFLEGDPDRPIITGRVYNAEQTVPYALPANATQSGVKSRSSKGGSPANFNEIRMEDKKGAEQLFIHAEKNQDIEVENDETHWVGHDRRKTIDNDETVHVKHDRTETVDNNETITIGVDRKEKVGNNETISIGVNRTEDVGSNEKITIGANRTENVGNNETITIGADRTEKVGANEKISIASNRTEDVGGNETIGISGNRNETVQGNEGIEINGNQSTQIGQNESRDVAQNRTTGIKQNDSLDVGKHFSLTAGDSITLTTGAASITMKKDGTIMISGKNITIDGSGAINIKANKNVVVKGQKILQN
;
A
#
# COMPACT_ATOMS: atom_id res chain seq x y z
N MET A 1 -79.72 24.29 -30.22
CA MET A 1 -78.63 25.13 -30.75
C MET A 1 -77.40 24.26 -30.62
N GLU A 2 -76.69 24.01 -31.71
CA GLU A 2 -75.43 23.24 -31.67
C GLU A 2 -74.47 23.93 -30.72
N ILE A 3 -73.76 23.15 -29.90
CA ILE A 3 -72.74 23.67 -29.00
C ILE A 3 -71.61 24.33 -29.82
N THR A 4 -71.26 25.59 -29.54
CA THR A 4 -70.21 26.30 -30.29
C THR A 4 -69.46 27.28 -29.40
N GLN A 5 -68.15 27.34 -29.56
CA GLN A 5 -67.28 28.22 -28.77
C GLN A 5 -67.16 29.64 -29.34
N ASN A 6 -67.85 29.91 -30.45
CA ASN A 6 -67.89 31.23 -31.08
C ASN A 6 -68.54 32.25 -30.12
N ASN A 7 -67.85 33.37 -29.88
CA ASN A 7 -68.22 34.44 -28.95
C ASN A 7 -68.16 34.07 -27.44
N ARG A 8 -67.46 33.00 -27.06
CA ARG A 8 -67.17 32.68 -25.65
C ARG A 8 -65.84 33.29 -25.21
N LEU A 9 -65.78 33.72 -23.95
CA LEU A 9 -64.58 34.32 -23.35
C LEU A 9 -63.33 33.43 -23.44
N VAL A 10 -63.51 32.11 -23.33
CA VAL A 10 -62.43 31.12 -23.47
C VAL A 10 -62.86 30.02 -24.44
N GLN A 11 -61.97 29.68 -25.35
CA GLN A 11 -62.14 28.59 -26.32
C GLN A 11 -61.17 27.46 -25.99
N VAL A 12 -61.64 26.22 -26.03
CA VAL A 12 -60.85 25.00 -25.85
C VAL A 12 -60.38 24.50 -27.20
N ASP A 13 -59.08 24.26 -27.31
CA ASP A 13 -58.46 23.54 -28.43
C ASP A 13 -58.00 22.16 -27.94
N SER A 14 -58.46 21.10 -28.61
CA SER A 14 -58.19 19.73 -28.22
C SER A 14 -57.95 18.83 -29.43
N PRO A 15 -57.27 17.67 -29.24
CA PRO A 15 -57.05 16.69 -30.31
C PRO A 15 -58.33 16.11 -30.95
N LEU A 16 -59.50 16.34 -30.35
CA LEU A 16 -60.80 15.90 -30.89
C LEU A 16 -61.37 16.86 -31.94
N GLY A 17 -60.77 18.05 -32.09
CA GLY A 17 -61.28 19.14 -32.91
C GLY A 17 -62.01 20.21 -32.10
N GLY A 18 -62.25 21.35 -32.76
CA GLY A 18 -63.00 22.47 -32.19
C GLY A 18 -64.46 22.09 -31.92
N ASP A 19 -65.04 22.73 -30.91
CA ASP A 19 -66.45 22.62 -30.50
C ASP A 19 -66.90 21.24 -29.95
N VAL A 20 -66.06 20.22 -29.95
CA VAL A 20 -66.37 18.92 -29.32
C VAL A 20 -66.41 19.04 -27.79
N LEU A 21 -65.42 19.71 -27.21
CA LEU A 21 -65.34 19.99 -25.77
C LEU A 21 -65.42 21.48 -25.57
N VAL A 22 -66.38 21.94 -24.76
CA VAL A 22 -66.52 23.36 -24.43
C VAL A 22 -66.31 23.61 -22.94
N LEU A 23 -65.59 24.67 -22.61
CA LEU A 23 -65.31 25.04 -21.22
C LEU A 23 -66.59 25.46 -20.48
N LYS A 24 -66.82 24.83 -19.32
CA LYS A 24 -67.76 25.29 -18.31
C LYS A 24 -67.04 26.11 -17.25
N SER A 25 -65.97 25.58 -16.69
CA SER A 25 -65.12 26.29 -15.74
C SER A 25 -63.68 25.79 -15.76
N LEU A 26 -62.76 26.67 -15.37
CA LEU A 26 -61.37 26.35 -15.08
C LEU A 26 -61.03 26.80 -13.67
N GLU A 27 -60.40 25.91 -12.92
CA GLU A 27 -59.67 26.24 -11.70
C GLU A 27 -58.19 25.97 -11.95
N GLY A 28 -57.36 26.98 -11.76
CA GLY A 28 -55.95 26.94 -12.11
C GLY A 28 -55.04 27.43 -11.01
N SER A 29 -53.87 26.83 -10.90
CA SER A 29 -52.80 27.30 -10.02
C SER A 29 -51.44 27.18 -10.70
N GLU A 30 -50.65 28.24 -10.63
CA GLU A 30 -49.27 28.33 -11.07
C GLU A 30 -48.40 28.86 -9.92
N GLU A 31 -47.15 28.42 -9.82
CA GLU A 31 -46.18 28.92 -8.85
C GLU A 31 -44.75 28.83 -9.43
N LEU A 32 -43.92 29.83 -9.14
CA LEU A 32 -42.52 29.85 -9.59
C LEU A 32 -41.76 28.65 -9.04
N GLY A 33 -41.05 27.96 -9.93
CA GLY A 33 -40.30 26.75 -9.61
C GLY A 33 -41.19 25.54 -9.33
N ARG A 34 -42.49 25.58 -9.68
CA ARG A 34 -43.45 24.49 -9.46
C ARG A 34 -44.27 24.21 -10.72
N LEU A 35 -44.84 23.00 -10.79
CA LEU A 35 -45.67 22.58 -11.90
C LEU A 35 -47.05 23.22 -11.80
N PHE A 36 -47.51 23.89 -12.86
CA PHE A 36 -48.89 24.37 -12.89
C PHE A 36 -49.89 23.20 -12.88
N HIS A 37 -51.13 23.52 -12.52
CA HIS A 37 -52.25 22.61 -12.55
C HIS A 37 -53.51 23.35 -13.00
N TYR A 38 -54.15 22.83 -14.05
CA TYR A 38 -55.46 23.30 -14.49
C TYR A 38 -56.47 22.17 -14.42
N GLU A 39 -57.55 22.37 -13.68
CA GLU A 39 -58.73 21.52 -13.69
C GLU A 39 -59.81 22.18 -14.54
N LEU A 40 -60.17 21.49 -15.62
CA LEU A 40 -61.16 21.96 -16.57
C LEU A 40 -62.42 21.12 -16.41
N ASP A 41 -63.54 21.77 -16.11
CA ASP A 41 -64.86 21.20 -16.32
C ASP A 41 -65.32 21.55 -17.72
N LEU A 42 -65.60 20.53 -18.50
CA LEU A 42 -65.92 20.57 -19.92
C LEU A 42 -67.31 19.97 -20.15
N THR A 43 -67.97 20.43 -21.20
CA THR A 43 -69.29 19.97 -21.63
C THR A 43 -69.22 19.55 -23.09
N SER A 44 -69.88 18.45 -23.45
CA SER A 44 -69.96 17.96 -24.84
C SER A 44 -71.35 17.38 -25.15
N GLU A 45 -71.73 17.44 -26.43
CA GLU A 45 -72.85 16.67 -26.98
C GLU A 45 -72.52 15.17 -27.07
N ASP A 46 -71.24 14.82 -27.29
CA ASP A 46 -70.79 13.44 -27.30
C ASP A 46 -70.74 12.88 -25.88
N ARG A 47 -71.57 11.87 -25.62
CA ARG A 47 -71.68 11.20 -24.31
C ARG A 47 -70.72 10.02 -24.15
N ALA A 48 -69.92 9.71 -25.15
CA ALA A 48 -69.05 8.53 -25.21
C ALA A 48 -67.64 8.87 -25.74
N ILE A 49 -67.10 10.04 -25.38
CA ILE A 49 -65.73 10.43 -25.75
C ILE A 49 -64.73 9.37 -25.28
N THR A 50 -63.92 8.88 -26.21
CA THR A 50 -62.88 7.88 -25.92
C THR A 50 -61.64 8.58 -25.34
N PHE A 51 -61.32 8.33 -24.07
CA PHE A 51 -60.23 9.03 -23.38
C PHE A 51 -58.84 8.80 -23.97
N ASP A 52 -58.57 7.67 -24.65
CA ASP A 52 -57.29 7.42 -25.32
C ASP A 52 -57.00 8.45 -26.44
N GLN A 53 -58.03 9.12 -26.94
CA GLN A 53 -57.88 10.20 -27.91
C GLN A 53 -57.37 11.50 -27.28
N LEU A 54 -57.49 11.66 -25.95
CA LEU A 54 -57.13 12.86 -25.18
C LEU A 54 -55.94 12.64 -24.24
N LEU A 55 -55.91 11.54 -23.50
CA LEU A 55 -54.96 11.30 -22.42
C LEU A 55 -53.52 11.30 -22.93
N GLY A 56 -52.63 12.02 -22.24
CA GLY A 56 -51.22 12.17 -22.61
C GLY A 56 -50.95 13.12 -23.78
N LYS A 57 -51.98 13.73 -24.38
CA LYS A 57 -51.84 14.67 -25.51
C LYS A 57 -51.95 16.13 -25.05
N PRO A 58 -51.43 17.08 -25.84
CA PRO A 58 -51.60 18.50 -25.55
C PRO A 58 -53.07 18.94 -25.69
N MET A 59 -53.46 19.91 -24.87
CA MET A 59 -54.74 20.62 -24.94
C MET A 59 -54.50 22.08 -24.53
N GLY A 60 -55.14 23.00 -25.25
CA GLY A 60 -55.01 24.44 -25.08
C GLY A 60 -56.32 25.12 -24.73
N LEU A 61 -56.24 26.29 -24.11
CA LEU A 61 -57.33 27.23 -23.94
C LEU A 61 -56.89 28.60 -24.40
N THR A 62 -57.75 29.30 -25.12
CA THR A 62 -57.54 30.67 -25.60
C THR A 62 -58.49 31.59 -24.87
N LEU A 63 -57.97 32.44 -23.99
CA LEU A 63 -58.70 33.49 -23.27
C LEU A 63 -58.59 34.82 -24.02
N GLU A 64 -59.74 35.46 -24.28
CA GLU A 64 -59.80 36.80 -24.86
C GLU A 64 -59.53 37.89 -23.81
N LEU A 65 -58.59 38.78 -24.12
CA LEU A 65 -58.20 39.93 -23.30
C LEU A 65 -59.07 41.15 -23.63
N TYR A 66 -59.06 42.16 -22.77
CA TYR A 66 -59.96 43.32 -22.91
C TYR A 66 -59.71 44.15 -24.18
N ASP A 67 -58.49 44.11 -24.71
CA ASP A 67 -58.02 44.87 -25.87
C ASP A 67 -58.10 44.07 -27.18
N GLY A 68 -58.71 42.88 -27.15
CA GLY A 68 -58.77 41.94 -28.28
C GLY A 68 -57.51 41.07 -28.41
N GLY A 69 -56.53 41.21 -27.50
CA GLY A 69 -55.42 40.28 -27.38
C GLY A 69 -55.87 38.89 -26.94
N LYS A 70 -54.97 37.91 -27.05
CA LYS A 70 -55.22 36.52 -26.64
C LYS A 70 -54.18 36.08 -25.62
N ARG A 71 -54.63 35.35 -24.60
CA ARG A 71 -53.77 34.62 -23.67
C ARG A 71 -54.05 33.13 -23.81
N TYR A 72 -52.99 32.34 -23.79
CA TYR A 72 -53.08 30.88 -23.87
C TYR A 72 -52.85 30.23 -22.51
N PHE A 73 -53.59 29.16 -22.24
CA PHE A 73 -53.27 28.18 -21.22
C PHE A 73 -53.06 26.87 -21.95
N HIS A 74 -51.88 26.27 -21.84
CA HIS A 74 -51.53 25.09 -22.63
C HIS A 74 -50.83 24.07 -21.75
N GLY A 75 -51.24 22.80 -21.83
CA GLY A 75 -50.64 21.71 -21.08
C GLY A 75 -50.92 20.34 -21.68
N ILE A 76 -50.45 19.31 -21.00
CA ILE A 76 -50.69 17.91 -21.33
C ILE A 76 -51.84 17.39 -20.47
N VAL A 77 -52.76 16.67 -21.10
CA VAL A 77 -53.87 15.98 -20.41
C VAL A 77 -53.33 14.82 -19.58
N CYS A 78 -53.31 14.95 -18.26
CA CYS A 78 -52.79 13.93 -17.34
C CYS A 78 -53.87 13.08 -16.68
N SER A 79 -55.12 13.55 -16.68
CA SER A 79 -56.28 12.79 -16.20
C SER A 79 -57.53 13.23 -16.93
N CYS A 80 -58.40 12.27 -17.23
CA CYS A 80 -59.73 12.48 -17.80
C CYS A 80 -60.76 11.78 -16.92
N ARG A 81 -61.90 12.42 -16.66
CA ARG A 81 -63.04 11.83 -15.95
C ARG A 81 -64.33 12.18 -16.67
N GLN A 82 -65.25 11.24 -16.76
CA GLN A 82 -66.61 11.53 -17.18
C GLN A 82 -67.44 11.82 -15.94
N LEU A 83 -68.15 12.94 -15.95
CA LEU A 83 -69.05 13.36 -14.89
C LEU A 83 -70.50 13.05 -15.30
N THR A 84 -71.40 13.02 -14.33
CA THR A 84 -72.83 12.95 -14.60
C THR A 84 -73.23 14.15 -15.46
N GLY A 85 -73.81 13.89 -16.63
CA GLY A 85 -74.36 14.94 -17.49
C GLY A 85 -75.61 15.58 -16.87
N HIS A 86 -75.86 16.84 -17.21
CA HIS A 86 -77.11 17.54 -16.91
C HIS A 86 -77.81 17.86 -18.23
N GLY A 87 -79.11 17.57 -18.28
CA GLY A 87 -79.95 17.77 -19.46
C GLY A 87 -79.39 17.11 -20.72
N GLN A 88 -79.09 17.91 -21.74
CA GLN A 88 -78.74 17.44 -23.09
C GLN A 88 -77.26 17.08 -23.24
N PHE A 89 -76.40 17.55 -22.35
CA PHE A 89 -74.95 17.42 -22.49
C PHE A 89 -74.34 16.43 -21.48
N ALA A 90 -73.19 15.86 -21.84
CA ALA A 90 -72.32 15.12 -20.92
C ALA A 90 -71.27 16.05 -20.31
N GLY A 91 -70.95 15.83 -19.03
CA GLY A 91 -69.88 16.53 -18.33
C GLY A 91 -68.59 15.73 -18.39
N TYR A 92 -67.47 16.42 -18.57
CA TYR A 92 -66.13 15.85 -18.51
C TYR A 92 -65.24 16.72 -17.63
N ARG A 93 -64.28 16.11 -16.96
CA ARG A 93 -63.23 16.81 -16.20
C ARG A 93 -61.86 16.39 -16.70
N VAL A 94 -61.03 17.37 -17.00
CA VAL A 94 -59.69 17.17 -17.53
C VAL A 94 -58.67 17.92 -16.67
N SER A 95 -57.60 17.23 -16.30
CA SER A 95 -56.45 17.80 -15.59
C SER A 95 -55.33 18.09 -16.58
N LEU A 96 -54.94 19.37 -16.73
CA LEU A 96 -53.72 19.75 -17.46
C LEU A 96 -52.55 19.98 -16.51
N ARG A 97 -51.38 19.49 -16.91
CA ARG A 97 -50.07 19.72 -16.27
C ARG A 97 -49.03 20.00 -17.36
N PRO A 98 -47.88 20.63 -17.04
CA PRO A 98 -46.82 20.83 -18.03
C PRO A 98 -46.21 19.49 -18.48
N TRP A 99 -45.51 19.49 -19.63
CA TRP A 99 -44.70 18.35 -20.09
C TRP A 99 -43.69 17.93 -19.02
N PHE A 100 -43.17 18.88 -18.23
CA PHE A 100 -42.23 18.61 -17.15
C PHE A 100 -42.81 17.69 -16.07
N TRP A 101 -44.14 17.64 -15.90
CA TRP A 101 -44.80 16.68 -15.02
C TRP A 101 -44.60 15.23 -15.45
N LEU A 102 -44.43 14.96 -16.75
CA LEU A 102 -44.22 13.59 -17.26
C LEU A 102 -42.94 12.96 -16.69
N LEU A 103 -41.97 13.79 -16.26
CA LEU A 103 -40.77 13.31 -15.59
C LEU A 103 -41.05 12.69 -14.21
N THR A 104 -42.23 12.92 -13.62
CA THR A 104 -42.70 12.21 -12.41
C THR A 104 -43.08 10.75 -12.68
N ARG A 105 -43.19 10.36 -13.95
CA ARG A 105 -43.54 8.99 -14.39
C ARG A 105 -42.33 8.14 -14.73
N THR A 106 -41.12 8.69 -14.60
CA THR A 106 -39.86 7.99 -14.86
C THR A 106 -38.89 8.20 -13.70
N SER A 107 -38.14 7.17 -13.36
CA SER A 107 -37.13 7.17 -12.30
C SER A 107 -35.91 6.39 -12.75
N ASP A 108 -34.72 6.83 -12.35
CA ASP A 108 -33.46 6.19 -12.72
C ASP A 108 -32.45 6.20 -11.57
N CYS A 109 -31.39 5.40 -11.72
CA CYS A 109 -30.14 5.55 -11.02
C CYS A 109 -29.04 5.85 -12.05
N ARG A 110 -28.48 7.07 -12.01
CA ARG A 110 -27.55 7.54 -13.04
C ARG A 110 -26.51 8.48 -12.48
N ILE A 111 -25.28 8.34 -12.97
CA ILE A 111 -24.15 9.17 -12.61
C ILE A 111 -23.90 10.20 -13.72
N PHE A 112 -23.72 11.46 -13.33
CA PHE A 112 -23.26 12.55 -14.17
C PHE A 112 -21.90 13.03 -13.65
N GLN A 113 -20.94 13.23 -14.55
CA GLN A 113 -19.58 13.66 -14.22
C GLN A 113 -19.19 14.86 -15.06
N ASN A 114 -18.44 15.76 -14.45
CA ASN A 114 -17.82 16.92 -15.09
C ASN A 114 -18.84 17.76 -15.90
N LYS A 115 -19.97 18.08 -15.27
CA LYS A 115 -21.06 18.85 -15.88
C LYS A 115 -21.57 19.92 -14.91
N THR A 116 -22.05 21.02 -15.46
CA THR A 116 -22.82 21.99 -14.69
C THR A 116 -24.25 21.49 -14.48
N VAL A 117 -24.93 21.94 -13.43
CA VAL A 117 -26.34 21.60 -13.18
C VAL A 117 -27.25 21.95 -14.38
N PRO A 118 -27.15 23.13 -15.02
CA PRO A 118 -27.90 23.41 -16.24
C PRO A 118 -27.65 22.39 -17.36
N ASP A 119 -26.41 21.92 -17.54
CA ASP A 119 -26.10 20.92 -18.58
C ASP A 119 -26.69 19.55 -18.24
N ILE A 120 -26.69 19.15 -16.96
CA ILE A 120 -27.34 17.93 -16.48
C ILE A 120 -28.85 18.00 -16.76
N ILE A 121 -29.50 19.10 -16.38
CA ILE A 121 -30.93 19.33 -16.58
C ILE A 121 -31.30 19.22 -18.06
N LYS A 122 -30.57 19.94 -18.92
CA LYS A 122 -30.79 19.91 -20.38
C LYS A 122 -30.57 18.51 -20.97
N GLN A 123 -29.60 17.76 -20.46
CA GLN A 123 -29.36 16.38 -20.89
C GLN A 123 -30.52 15.47 -20.49
N VAL A 124 -31.03 15.56 -19.25
CA VAL A 124 -32.20 14.79 -18.81
C VAL A 124 -33.43 15.09 -19.67
N PHE A 125 -33.67 16.36 -19.99
CA PHE A 125 -34.79 16.75 -20.85
C PHE A 125 -34.67 16.17 -22.26
N ARG A 126 -33.49 16.29 -22.89
CA ARG A 126 -33.25 15.83 -24.26
C ARG A 126 -33.23 14.31 -24.37
N ASP A 127 -32.65 13.60 -23.41
CA ASP A 127 -32.61 12.13 -23.37
C ASP A 127 -34.03 11.53 -23.32
N LEU A 128 -34.98 12.24 -22.70
CA LEU A 128 -36.40 11.86 -22.66
C LEU A 128 -37.25 12.44 -23.81
N GLY A 129 -36.63 13.16 -24.75
CA GLY A 129 -37.28 13.67 -25.96
C GLY A 129 -37.99 15.02 -25.82
N PHE A 130 -37.72 15.78 -24.75
CA PHE A 130 -38.31 17.11 -24.55
C PHE A 130 -37.39 18.22 -25.04
N SER A 131 -37.98 19.20 -25.74
CA SER A 131 -37.27 20.35 -26.31
C SER A 131 -37.92 21.71 -26.01
N ASP A 132 -39.12 21.74 -25.44
CA ASP A 132 -39.84 22.97 -25.12
C ASP A 132 -39.37 23.59 -23.80
N PHE A 133 -38.10 24.00 -23.79
CA PHE A 133 -37.51 24.77 -22.71
C PHE A 133 -36.57 25.86 -23.24
N GLU A 134 -36.41 26.91 -22.46
CA GLU A 134 -35.55 28.05 -22.74
C GLU A 134 -34.59 28.26 -21.56
N ASP A 135 -33.35 28.60 -21.89
CA ASP A 135 -32.32 28.94 -20.90
C ASP A 135 -32.19 30.46 -20.85
N SER A 136 -32.70 31.05 -19.77
CA SER A 136 -32.60 32.48 -19.47
C SER A 136 -31.78 32.72 -18.20
N LEU A 137 -30.81 31.84 -17.93
CA LEU A 137 -29.91 31.95 -16.78
C LEU A 137 -28.85 33.03 -17.04
N SER A 138 -28.57 33.83 -16.02
CA SER A 138 -27.60 34.93 -16.07
C SER A 138 -26.33 34.66 -15.23
N ALA A 139 -26.41 33.75 -14.25
CA ALA A 139 -25.30 33.38 -13.40
C ALA A 139 -24.39 32.32 -14.05
N SER A 140 -23.15 32.21 -13.55
CA SER A 140 -22.27 31.09 -13.84
C SER A 140 -22.43 29.98 -12.80
N TYR A 141 -22.55 28.73 -13.25
CA TYR A 141 -22.74 27.57 -12.39
C TYR A 141 -21.46 26.74 -12.32
N ARG A 142 -21.17 26.19 -11.14
CA ARG A 142 -19.98 25.35 -10.97
C ARG A 142 -20.10 24.05 -11.77
N GLU A 143 -18.96 23.52 -12.17
CA GLU A 143 -18.89 22.15 -12.68
C GLU A 143 -18.88 21.18 -11.49
N TRP A 144 -19.78 20.21 -11.51
CA TRP A 144 -19.81 19.13 -10.54
C TRP A 144 -18.94 17.97 -11.04
N GLU A 145 -17.94 17.58 -10.24
CA GLU A 145 -17.09 16.41 -10.55
C GLU A 145 -17.93 15.13 -10.59
N TYR A 146 -18.90 15.01 -9.67
CA TYR A 146 -19.73 13.84 -9.49
C TYR A 146 -21.12 14.26 -8.97
N CYS A 147 -22.18 13.84 -9.65
CA CYS A 147 -23.56 14.09 -9.26
C CYS A 147 -24.43 12.88 -9.66
N VAL A 148 -25.24 12.39 -8.74
CA VAL A 148 -25.95 11.12 -8.85
C VAL A 148 -27.44 11.35 -8.72
N GLN A 149 -28.19 10.92 -9.74
CA GLN A 149 -29.62 10.63 -9.60
C GLN A 149 -29.74 9.26 -8.93
N TYR A 150 -30.31 9.16 -7.73
CA TYR A 150 -30.38 7.88 -7.01
C TYR A 150 -31.79 7.59 -6.48
N ARG A 151 -32.45 6.60 -7.09
CA ARG A 151 -33.79 6.10 -6.69
C ARG A 151 -34.85 7.20 -6.54
N GLU A 152 -34.78 8.19 -7.41
CA GLU A 152 -35.68 9.34 -7.45
C GLU A 152 -36.21 9.53 -8.88
N THR A 153 -37.35 10.21 -9.01
CA THR A 153 -37.89 10.50 -10.35
C THR A 153 -37.00 11.52 -11.06
N SER A 154 -37.02 11.55 -12.39
CA SER A 154 -36.28 12.58 -13.14
C SER A 154 -36.78 13.99 -12.83
N PHE A 155 -38.04 14.14 -12.41
CA PHE A 155 -38.60 15.41 -11.95
C PHE A 155 -37.99 15.84 -10.61
N ASP A 156 -37.93 14.92 -9.64
CA ASP A 156 -37.38 15.21 -8.32
C ASP A 156 -35.88 15.54 -8.43
N PHE A 157 -35.14 14.77 -9.23
CA PHE A 157 -33.72 14.99 -9.49
C PHE A 157 -33.45 16.39 -10.04
N VAL A 158 -34.16 16.78 -11.10
CA VAL A 158 -33.97 18.09 -11.72
C VAL A 158 -34.45 19.21 -10.80
N SER A 159 -35.53 19.01 -10.05
CA SER A 159 -36.07 20.01 -9.12
C SER A 159 -35.15 20.28 -7.94
N ARG A 160 -34.60 19.24 -7.29
CA ARG A 160 -33.67 19.45 -6.16
C ARG A 160 -32.38 20.15 -6.57
N LEU A 161 -31.86 19.85 -7.78
CA LEU A 161 -30.67 20.51 -8.31
C LEU A 161 -30.94 21.99 -8.61
N MET A 162 -32.10 22.28 -9.20
CA MET A 162 -32.54 23.66 -9.40
C MET A 162 -32.67 24.40 -8.06
N GLU A 163 -33.30 23.77 -7.07
CA GLU A 163 -33.47 24.32 -5.72
C GLU A 163 -32.14 24.62 -5.03
N GLN A 164 -31.15 23.73 -5.18
CA GLN A 164 -29.82 23.88 -4.61
C GLN A 164 -29.02 25.03 -5.25
N GLU A 165 -29.05 25.11 -6.59
CA GLU A 165 -28.32 26.14 -7.34
C GLU A 165 -29.03 27.50 -7.36
N GLY A 166 -30.30 27.55 -6.94
CA GLY A 166 -31.12 28.77 -6.95
C GLY A 166 -31.78 29.05 -8.29
N ILE A 167 -31.79 28.06 -9.18
CA ILE A 167 -32.53 28.09 -10.44
C ILE A 167 -34.00 27.83 -10.12
N TYR A 168 -34.88 28.62 -10.72
CA TYR A 168 -36.30 28.34 -10.74
C TYR A 168 -36.78 28.35 -12.18
N TYR A 169 -38.08 28.10 -12.36
CA TYR A 169 -38.67 28.10 -13.68
C TYR A 169 -40.10 28.62 -13.65
N TYR A 170 -40.58 29.05 -14.80
CA TYR A 170 -41.99 29.35 -15.03
C TYR A 170 -42.36 28.93 -16.46
N PHE A 171 -43.64 29.05 -16.81
CA PHE A 171 -44.13 28.61 -18.11
C PHE A 171 -44.60 29.78 -18.95
N ARG A 172 -44.07 29.88 -20.16
CA ARG A 172 -44.61 30.75 -21.20
C ARG A 172 -45.54 29.94 -22.08
N HIS A 173 -46.82 30.32 -22.10
CA HIS A 173 -47.83 29.63 -22.89
C HIS A 173 -47.99 30.30 -24.25
N GLU A 174 -47.88 29.49 -25.29
CA GLU A 174 -48.15 29.84 -26.68
C GLU A 174 -49.37 29.05 -27.16
N GLU A 175 -49.88 29.35 -28.35
CA GLU A 175 -51.11 28.72 -28.86
C GLU A 175 -51.01 27.20 -28.95
N ALA A 176 -49.90 26.69 -29.50
CA ALA A 176 -49.71 25.25 -29.77
C ALA A 176 -48.72 24.55 -28.82
N ARG A 177 -48.14 25.26 -27.85
CA ARG A 177 -47.13 24.71 -26.94
C ARG A 177 -46.98 25.54 -25.67
N HIS A 178 -46.23 25.03 -24.71
CA HIS A 178 -45.83 25.75 -23.51
C HIS A 178 -44.35 25.50 -23.24
N VAL A 179 -43.62 26.57 -22.94
CA VAL A 179 -42.16 26.56 -22.80
C VAL A 179 -41.80 26.69 -21.33
N LEU A 180 -40.97 25.78 -20.82
CA LEU A 180 -40.36 25.92 -19.50
C LEU A 180 -39.19 26.90 -19.61
N VAL A 181 -39.27 28.05 -18.94
CA VAL A 181 -38.19 29.04 -18.93
C VAL A 181 -37.38 28.86 -17.65
N LEU A 182 -36.11 28.49 -17.78
CA LEU A 182 -35.15 28.44 -16.68
C LEU A 182 -34.67 29.85 -16.35
N ALA A 183 -34.77 30.25 -15.08
CA ALA A 183 -34.52 31.61 -14.62
C ALA A 183 -33.75 31.60 -13.29
N ASP A 184 -32.90 32.63 -13.09
CA ASP A 184 -32.14 32.84 -11.86
C ASP A 184 -32.08 34.30 -11.41
N ALA A 185 -32.71 35.21 -12.15
CA ALA A 185 -32.65 36.64 -11.89
C ALA A 185 -33.83 37.38 -12.53
N TYR A 186 -34.01 38.63 -12.10
CA TYR A 186 -35.00 39.57 -12.63
C TYR A 186 -35.01 39.64 -14.18
N GLY A 187 -33.84 39.66 -14.82
CA GLY A 187 -33.71 39.83 -16.27
C GLY A 187 -34.27 38.68 -17.11
N ALA A 188 -34.62 37.55 -16.50
CA ALA A 188 -35.30 36.44 -17.17
C ALA A 188 -36.81 36.68 -17.34
N HIS A 189 -37.37 37.66 -16.63
CA HIS A 189 -38.80 37.93 -16.61
C HIS A 189 -39.22 39.04 -17.57
N SER A 190 -40.47 39.01 -18.01
CA SER A 190 -41.06 40.01 -18.89
C SER A 190 -42.46 40.41 -18.44
N THR A 191 -42.92 41.57 -18.89
CA THR A 191 -44.32 41.99 -18.74
C THR A 191 -45.23 41.23 -19.71
N ALA A 192 -46.50 41.10 -19.37
CA ALA A 192 -47.51 40.59 -20.31
C ALA A 192 -47.98 41.72 -21.23
N PRO A 193 -48.17 41.49 -22.54
CA PRO A 193 -48.65 42.52 -23.47
C PRO A 193 -49.94 43.19 -22.98
N GLY A 194 -49.93 44.51 -22.81
CA GLY A 194 -51.10 45.27 -22.34
C GLY A 194 -51.28 45.34 -20.82
N TYR A 195 -50.40 44.70 -20.04
CA TYR A 195 -50.47 44.64 -18.58
C TYR A 195 -49.18 45.12 -17.88
N ASP A 196 -48.35 45.92 -18.55
CA ASP A 196 -47.17 46.56 -17.94
C ASP A 196 -47.54 47.38 -16.69
N SER A 197 -48.76 47.94 -16.69
CA SER A 197 -49.35 48.62 -15.54
C SER A 197 -50.83 48.27 -15.40
N VAL A 198 -51.21 47.83 -14.20
CA VAL A 198 -52.57 47.41 -13.87
C VAL A 198 -53.13 48.33 -12.77
N PRO A 199 -54.32 48.93 -12.98
CA PRO A 199 -54.92 49.81 -11.98
C PRO A 199 -55.58 49.01 -10.84
N PHE A 200 -55.61 49.63 -9.67
CA PHE A 200 -56.43 49.23 -8.54
C PHE A 200 -57.71 50.08 -8.50
N TYR A 201 -58.87 49.45 -8.43
CA TYR A 201 -60.16 50.10 -8.20
C TYR A 201 -60.88 49.39 -7.05
N PRO A 202 -61.21 50.09 -5.95
CA PRO A 202 -61.97 49.50 -4.85
C PRO A 202 -63.32 48.95 -5.33
N PRO A 203 -63.87 47.91 -4.68
CA PRO A 203 -65.17 47.36 -5.02
C PRO A 203 -66.27 48.36 -4.66
N ASP A 204 -66.62 49.22 -5.62
CA ASP A 204 -67.74 50.14 -5.56
C ASP A 204 -68.91 49.63 -6.43
N ARG A 205 -70.01 50.39 -6.50
CA ARG A 205 -71.16 50.03 -7.38
C ARG A 205 -70.93 50.41 -8.84
N GLN A 206 -69.74 50.86 -9.25
CA GLN A 206 -69.47 51.27 -10.63
C GLN A 206 -68.99 50.07 -11.44
N MET A 207 -69.63 49.85 -12.58
CA MET A 207 -69.19 48.86 -13.55
C MET A 207 -67.91 49.36 -14.23
N ARG A 208 -66.83 48.60 -14.12
CA ARG A 208 -65.53 48.92 -14.71
C ARG A 208 -65.28 47.99 -15.90
N GLU A 209 -64.99 48.57 -17.07
CA GLU A 209 -64.75 47.81 -18.31
C GLU A 209 -63.30 47.30 -18.42
N ARG A 210 -62.34 47.98 -17.79
CA ARG A 210 -60.92 47.62 -17.84
C ARG A 210 -60.58 46.58 -16.77
N ASP A 211 -59.70 45.66 -17.11
CA ASP A 211 -59.06 44.73 -16.17
C ASP A 211 -58.33 45.50 -15.05
N HIS A 212 -58.60 45.15 -13.80
CA HIS A 212 -58.10 45.83 -12.61
C HIS A 212 -58.01 44.88 -11.41
N PHE A 213 -57.31 45.32 -10.37
CA PHE A 213 -57.37 44.72 -9.03
C PHE A 213 -58.39 45.45 -8.17
N TYR A 214 -59.03 44.72 -7.25
CA TYR A 214 -60.02 45.28 -6.32
C TYR A 214 -59.78 44.86 -4.86
N ASP A 215 -58.95 43.86 -4.61
CA ASP A 215 -58.51 43.46 -3.27
C ASP A 215 -56.99 43.46 -3.19
N TRP A 216 -56.46 43.89 -2.05
CA TRP A 216 -55.03 44.00 -1.78
C TRP A 216 -54.76 43.61 -0.34
N GLN A 217 -53.74 42.78 -0.13
CA GLN A 217 -53.28 42.40 1.21
C GLN A 217 -51.75 42.35 1.23
N LEU A 218 -51.13 42.94 2.25
CA LEU A 218 -49.70 42.84 2.52
C LEU A 218 -49.48 41.94 3.73
N ALA A 219 -48.72 40.88 3.53
CA ALA A 219 -48.22 40.03 4.60
C ALA A 219 -46.71 40.26 4.78
N ARG A 220 -46.29 40.33 6.04
CA ARG A 220 -44.88 40.23 6.42
C ARG A 220 -44.71 39.20 7.52
N GLU A 221 -43.70 38.35 7.39
CA GLU A 221 -43.40 37.31 8.35
C GLU A 221 -41.94 37.39 8.81
N VAL A 222 -41.67 37.10 10.08
CA VAL A 222 -40.30 37.09 10.62
C VAL A 222 -39.53 35.93 9.99
N GLN A 223 -38.41 36.25 9.36
CA GLN A 223 -37.49 35.27 8.76
C GLN A 223 -36.14 35.30 9.48
N SER A 224 -35.38 34.22 9.37
CA SER A 224 -34.00 34.15 9.86
C SER A 224 -33.10 35.16 9.13
N GLY A 225 -32.20 35.84 9.85
CA GLY A 225 -31.39 36.93 9.28
C GLY A 225 -30.05 36.50 8.67
N SER A 226 -29.62 35.26 8.92
CA SER A 226 -28.39 34.73 8.32
C SER A 226 -28.40 33.21 8.23
N LEU A 227 -27.63 32.67 7.29
CA LEU A 227 -27.31 31.25 7.17
C LEU A 227 -25.80 31.09 7.08
N ALA A 228 -25.24 30.28 7.98
CA ALA A 228 -23.86 29.83 7.92
C ALA A 228 -23.80 28.35 7.50
N LEU A 229 -22.93 28.04 6.55
CA LEU A 229 -22.66 26.67 6.09
C LEU A 229 -21.20 26.32 6.38
N ASN A 230 -20.92 25.03 6.56
CA ASN A 230 -19.56 24.53 6.64
C ASN A 230 -19.43 23.18 5.90
N ASP A 231 -18.21 22.81 5.53
CA ASP A 231 -17.91 21.53 4.89
C ASP A 231 -16.45 21.11 5.17
N TYR A 232 -16.04 19.93 4.70
CA TYR A 232 -14.69 19.41 4.86
C TYR A 232 -14.06 18.97 3.54
N ASP A 233 -12.92 19.57 3.20
CA ASP A 233 -12.09 19.20 2.06
C ASP A 233 -10.83 18.46 2.52
N PHE A 234 -10.72 17.17 2.22
CA PHE A 234 -9.56 16.37 2.60
C PHE A 234 -8.28 16.74 1.81
N LEU A 235 -8.41 17.42 0.66
CA LEU A 235 -7.26 17.95 -0.11
C LEU A 235 -6.67 19.17 0.60
N ARG A 236 -7.49 19.92 1.34
CA ARG A 236 -7.11 21.09 2.14
C ARG A 236 -7.68 20.97 3.55
N PRO A 237 -7.20 20.01 4.38
CA PRO A 237 -7.83 19.65 5.66
C PRO A 237 -7.75 20.74 6.74
N ARG A 238 -7.04 21.85 6.48
CA ARG A 238 -6.94 23.03 7.36
C ARG A 238 -7.61 24.27 6.77
N ALA A 239 -8.24 24.17 5.60
CA ALA A 239 -8.96 25.29 5.02
C ALA A 239 -10.14 25.68 5.90
N SER A 240 -10.34 26.99 6.09
CA SER A 240 -11.54 27.52 6.72
C SER A 240 -12.63 27.57 5.65
N LEU A 241 -13.51 26.57 5.65
CA LEU A 241 -14.60 26.45 4.69
C LEU A 241 -15.91 27.04 5.20
N GLU A 242 -15.98 27.52 6.45
CA GLU A 242 -17.19 28.19 6.94
C GLU A 242 -17.47 29.45 6.13
N VAL A 243 -18.69 29.55 5.63
CA VAL A 243 -19.20 30.68 4.83
C VAL A 243 -20.52 31.15 5.44
N ARG A 244 -20.83 32.44 5.29
CA ARG A 244 -22.05 33.03 5.85
C ARG A 244 -22.66 34.03 4.88
N SER A 245 -23.97 33.92 4.69
CA SER A 245 -24.77 34.96 4.04
C SER A 245 -25.72 35.60 5.04
N ASN A 246 -25.87 36.92 4.95
CA ASN A 246 -26.71 37.73 5.84
C ASN A 246 -27.71 38.53 5.02
N VAL A 247 -28.96 38.59 5.48
CA VAL A 247 -30.00 39.45 4.92
C VAL A 247 -30.61 40.25 6.06
N LEU A 248 -30.27 41.53 6.12
CA LEU A 248 -30.70 42.42 7.20
C LEU A 248 -32.07 43.02 6.88
N ARG A 249 -32.99 42.99 7.86
CA ARG A 249 -34.30 43.65 7.79
C ARG A 249 -34.48 44.56 9.00
N ASN A 250 -35.22 45.66 8.81
CA ASN A 250 -35.40 46.69 9.84
C ASN A 250 -36.65 46.44 10.69
N HIS A 251 -36.67 45.30 11.41
CA HIS A 251 -37.68 44.98 12.43
C HIS A 251 -37.01 44.25 13.61
N SER A 252 -37.71 44.07 14.74
CA SER A 252 -37.16 43.31 15.87
C SER A 252 -37.05 41.80 15.55
N ASN A 253 -36.09 41.12 16.19
CA ASN A 253 -35.84 39.67 16.04
C ASN A 253 -35.59 39.23 14.57
N SER A 254 -34.95 40.10 13.78
CA SER A 254 -34.66 39.88 12.35
C SER A 254 -33.29 39.26 12.08
N ASP A 255 -32.52 38.94 13.12
CA ASP A 255 -31.10 38.58 13.06
C ASP A 255 -30.79 37.17 13.59
N HIS A 256 -31.83 36.38 13.89
CA HIS A 256 -31.66 34.99 14.32
C HIS A 256 -30.90 34.18 13.26
N PRO A 257 -29.78 33.53 13.61
CA PRO A 257 -28.95 32.80 12.66
C PRO A 257 -29.40 31.35 12.46
N LEU A 258 -29.21 30.83 11.25
CA LEU A 258 -29.24 29.41 10.92
C LEU A 258 -27.82 28.88 10.71
N TYR A 259 -27.61 27.60 11.00
CA TYR A 259 -26.37 26.88 10.73
C TYR A 259 -26.69 25.48 10.22
N ASP A 260 -25.94 25.01 9.23
CA ASP A 260 -26.11 23.67 8.65
C ASP A 260 -24.76 23.06 8.22
N TYR A 261 -24.66 21.73 8.32
CA TYR A 261 -23.51 20.93 7.89
C TYR A 261 -24.02 19.54 7.44
N PRO A 262 -23.58 19.03 6.27
CA PRO A 262 -22.63 19.63 5.33
C PRO A 262 -23.30 20.64 4.37
N GLY A 263 -22.49 21.54 3.80
CA GLY A 263 -22.96 22.55 2.82
C GLY A 263 -22.91 22.12 1.35
N GLU A 264 -22.37 20.93 1.05
CA GLU A 264 -22.25 20.34 -0.30
C GLU A 264 -21.29 21.07 -1.25
N TYR A 265 -20.23 21.67 -0.73
CA TYR A 265 -19.22 22.39 -1.53
C TYR A 265 -17.79 22.05 -1.15
N VAL A 266 -16.87 22.31 -2.08
CA VAL A 266 -15.42 22.19 -1.84
C VAL A 266 -14.71 23.54 -1.92
N GLN A 267 -15.19 24.49 -2.74
CA GLN A 267 -14.66 25.86 -2.80
C GLN A 267 -15.54 26.82 -2.01
N SER A 268 -14.93 27.76 -1.28
CA SER A 268 -15.66 28.73 -0.45
C SER A 268 -16.63 29.60 -1.27
N ASN A 269 -16.27 29.98 -2.51
CA ASN A 269 -17.15 30.78 -3.36
C ASN A 269 -18.46 30.05 -3.71
N ASP A 270 -18.39 28.73 -3.92
CA ASP A 270 -19.59 27.91 -4.16
C ASP A 270 -20.44 27.83 -2.90
N GLY A 271 -19.80 27.67 -1.74
CA GLY A 271 -20.48 27.69 -0.44
C GLY A 271 -21.16 29.02 -0.13
N GLU A 272 -20.52 30.16 -0.45
CA GLU A 272 -21.13 31.49 -0.32
C GLU A 272 -22.35 31.63 -1.22
N HIS A 273 -22.30 31.10 -2.45
CA HIS A 273 -23.44 31.05 -3.35
C HIS A 273 -24.58 30.22 -2.76
N TYR A 274 -24.31 29.01 -2.25
CA TYR A 274 -25.35 28.17 -1.63
C TYR A 274 -25.95 28.77 -0.36
N ALA A 275 -25.13 29.36 0.51
CA ALA A 275 -25.61 30.06 1.69
C ALA A 275 -26.51 31.25 1.30
N ARG A 276 -26.12 32.01 0.26
CA ARG A 276 -26.90 33.13 -0.27
C ARG A 276 -28.21 32.68 -0.89
N THR A 277 -28.19 31.69 -1.78
CA THR A 277 -29.39 31.15 -2.42
C THR A 277 -30.41 30.65 -1.41
N ARG A 278 -29.98 29.87 -0.41
CA ARG A 278 -30.88 29.32 0.62
C ARG A 278 -31.47 30.41 1.52
N ILE A 279 -30.69 31.41 1.94
CA ILE A 279 -31.21 32.51 2.77
C ILE A 279 -32.14 33.45 1.96
N GLU A 280 -31.83 33.71 0.69
CA GLU A 280 -32.71 34.45 -0.23
C GLU A 280 -34.04 33.71 -0.44
N ALA A 281 -34.04 32.38 -0.52
CA ALA A 281 -35.26 31.57 -0.64
C ALA A 281 -36.16 31.71 0.57
N ILE A 282 -35.59 31.67 1.79
CA ILE A 282 -36.32 31.95 3.03
C ILE A 282 -36.89 33.38 3.00
N HIS A 283 -36.07 34.36 2.61
CA HIS A 283 -36.50 35.75 2.53
C HIS A 283 -37.52 36.04 1.43
N SER A 284 -37.67 35.19 0.42
CA SER A 284 -38.75 35.33 -0.58
C SER A 284 -40.15 35.33 0.04
N GLN A 285 -40.28 34.79 1.26
CA GLN A 285 -41.52 34.77 2.06
C GLN A 285 -41.64 35.95 3.03
N PHE A 286 -40.58 36.77 3.21
CA PHE A 286 -40.55 37.86 4.19
C PHE A 286 -41.65 38.90 3.94
N GLU A 287 -41.86 39.29 2.68
CA GLU A 287 -42.87 40.25 2.27
C GLU A 287 -43.60 39.74 1.05
N ARG A 288 -44.92 39.54 1.19
CA ARG A 288 -45.81 39.01 0.15
C ARG A 288 -47.01 39.92 -0.01
N VAL A 289 -47.37 40.21 -1.26
CA VAL A 289 -48.52 41.04 -1.59
C VAL A 289 -49.52 40.21 -2.37
N GLN A 290 -50.67 39.96 -1.76
CA GLN A 290 -51.78 39.30 -2.41
C GLN A 290 -52.68 40.32 -3.09
N LEU A 291 -53.03 40.04 -4.34
CA LEU A 291 -53.85 40.90 -5.19
C LEU A 291 -54.96 40.06 -5.83
N ARG A 292 -56.21 40.46 -5.62
CA ARG A 292 -57.36 39.82 -6.28
C ARG A 292 -57.97 40.79 -7.28
N GLY A 293 -58.29 40.28 -8.47
CA GLY A 293 -58.76 41.12 -9.54
C GLY A 293 -59.29 40.36 -10.75
N ARG A 294 -59.49 41.13 -11.82
CA ARG A 294 -59.91 40.66 -13.15
C ARG A 294 -58.79 40.83 -14.18
N ALA A 295 -57.53 40.88 -13.74
CA ALA A 295 -56.38 41.06 -14.62
C ALA A 295 -56.08 39.78 -15.40
N ARG A 296 -56.68 39.65 -16.59
CA ARG A 296 -56.66 38.41 -17.40
C ARG A 296 -55.29 38.07 -17.99
N GLY A 297 -54.47 39.06 -18.30
CA GLY A 297 -53.16 38.86 -18.92
C GLY A 297 -52.05 38.43 -17.95
N LEU A 298 -52.24 38.56 -16.63
CA LEU A 298 -51.17 38.32 -15.66
C LEU A 298 -51.02 36.84 -15.29
N GLY A 299 -49.78 36.35 -15.39
CA GLY A 299 -49.31 34.97 -15.26
C GLY A 299 -48.25 34.84 -14.18
N CYS A 300 -48.05 33.64 -13.65
CA CYS A 300 -46.87 33.37 -12.83
C CYS A 300 -45.59 33.67 -13.63
N GLY A 301 -44.66 34.40 -13.04
CA GLY A 301 -43.42 34.85 -13.68
C GLY A 301 -43.52 36.14 -14.48
N HIS A 302 -44.70 36.77 -14.57
CA HIS A 302 -44.82 38.09 -15.19
C HIS A 302 -44.44 39.22 -14.23
N LEU A 303 -43.89 40.29 -14.80
CA LEU A 303 -43.69 41.58 -14.15
C LEU A 303 -44.87 42.51 -14.45
N PHE A 304 -45.27 43.35 -13.49
CA PHE A 304 -46.24 44.43 -13.71
C PHE A 304 -46.11 45.53 -12.66
N ASN A 305 -46.57 46.74 -12.99
CA ASN A 305 -46.65 47.86 -12.06
C ASN A 305 -48.07 48.05 -11.52
N LEU A 306 -48.24 48.04 -10.20
CA LEU A 306 -49.52 48.40 -9.57
C LEU A 306 -49.68 49.94 -9.58
N THR A 307 -50.87 50.42 -9.94
CA THR A 307 -51.19 51.86 -9.91
C THR A 307 -52.54 52.14 -9.27
N GLY A 308 -52.70 53.33 -8.69
CA GLY A 308 -53.99 53.77 -8.14
C GLY A 308 -54.37 53.17 -6.79
N TYR A 309 -53.46 52.49 -6.08
CA TYR A 309 -53.68 52.06 -4.70
C TYR A 309 -53.36 53.18 -3.71
N ASP A 310 -54.17 53.34 -2.65
CA ASP A 310 -54.06 54.46 -1.70
C ASP A 310 -52.69 54.53 -0.99
N ARG A 311 -52.07 53.37 -0.76
CA ARG A 311 -50.75 53.29 -0.13
C ARG A 311 -49.64 53.47 -1.18
N ALA A 312 -49.08 54.68 -1.23
CA ALA A 312 -48.13 55.11 -2.26
C ALA A 312 -46.93 54.16 -2.49
N ASP A 313 -46.29 53.64 -1.43
CA ASP A 313 -45.13 52.73 -1.52
C ASP A 313 -45.46 51.37 -2.14
N GLN A 314 -46.74 51.02 -2.28
CA GLN A 314 -47.20 49.78 -2.88
C GLN A 314 -47.56 49.95 -4.36
N ASN A 315 -47.49 51.17 -4.92
CA ASN A 315 -47.60 51.40 -6.35
C ASN A 315 -46.21 51.24 -6.99
N ARG A 316 -45.76 49.99 -7.10
CA ARG A 316 -44.43 49.60 -7.55
C ARG A 316 -44.52 48.40 -8.49
N GLU A 317 -43.36 47.98 -8.99
CA GLU A 317 -43.23 46.79 -9.81
C GLU A 317 -43.23 45.53 -8.95
N TYR A 318 -43.99 44.53 -9.40
CA TYR A 318 -44.17 43.26 -8.76
C TYR A 318 -43.81 42.12 -9.71
N LEU A 319 -43.18 41.09 -9.14
CA LEU A 319 -43.06 39.77 -9.75
C LEU A 319 -44.18 38.88 -9.22
N VAL A 320 -44.98 38.32 -10.12
CA VAL A 320 -46.02 37.33 -9.76
C VAL A 320 -45.37 36.00 -9.45
N VAL A 321 -45.47 35.54 -8.20
CA VAL A 321 -44.87 34.28 -7.76
C VAL A 321 -45.86 33.14 -7.74
N VAL A 322 -47.11 33.41 -7.36
CA VAL A 322 -48.21 32.46 -7.46
C VAL A 322 -49.36 33.12 -8.21
N ALA A 323 -50.01 32.38 -9.09
CA ALA A 323 -51.22 32.83 -9.74
C ALA A 323 -52.30 31.75 -9.65
N ARG A 324 -53.48 32.13 -9.16
CA ARG A 324 -54.66 31.28 -9.09
C ARG A 324 -55.75 31.85 -9.98
N TYR A 325 -56.40 30.99 -10.75
CA TYR A 325 -57.41 31.37 -11.72
C TYR A 325 -58.72 30.67 -11.43
N GLN A 326 -59.81 31.43 -11.50
CA GLN A 326 -61.15 30.90 -11.58
C GLN A 326 -61.82 31.50 -12.81
N ILE A 327 -62.14 30.64 -13.78
CA ILE A 327 -62.86 31.02 -14.99
C ILE A 327 -64.19 30.29 -14.98
N ARG A 328 -65.28 31.02 -15.24
CA ARG A 328 -66.62 30.46 -15.39
C ARG A 328 -67.25 31.04 -16.64
N GLN A 329 -67.95 30.19 -17.38
CA GLN A 329 -68.64 30.60 -18.58
C GLN A 329 -70.12 30.27 -18.53
N GLU A 330 -70.91 31.08 -19.24
CA GLU A 330 -72.36 30.93 -19.26
C GLU A 330 -72.76 29.50 -19.67
N PRO A 331 -73.69 28.88 -18.93
CA PRO A 331 -74.20 27.56 -19.26
C PRO A 331 -75.05 27.63 -20.53
N TYR A 332 -75.06 26.55 -21.32
CA TYR A 332 -75.91 26.42 -22.50
C TYR A 332 -77.37 26.09 -22.18
N GLU A 333 -77.71 25.90 -20.91
CA GLU A 333 -79.06 25.54 -20.45
C GLU A 333 -79.67 26.67 -19.61
N SER A 334 -80.91 27.06 -19.92
CA SER A 334 -81.66 28.06 -19.15
C SER A 334 -82.06 27.51 -17.76
N GLY A 335 -81.92 28.31 -16.71
CA GLY A 335 -82.36 27.98 -15.34
C GLY A 335 -81.23 27.74 -14.33
N GLN A 336 -79.98 27.94 -14.74
CA GLN A 336 -78.85 28.06 -13.83
C GLN A 336 -78.67 29.52 -13.37
N PRO A 337 -78.14 29.77 -12.16
CA PRO A 337 -77.91 31.12 -11.66
C PRO A 337 -76.97 31.91 -12.59
N ASP A 338 -77.28 33.19 -12.82
CA ASP A 338 -76.44 34.11 -13.57
C ASP A 338 -75.02 34.15 -12.96
N LEU A 339 -74.01 34.28 -13.81
CA LEU A 339 -72.62 34.40 -13.37
C LEU A 339 -72.31 35.84 -12.96
N ASP A 340 -72.04 36.05 -11.68
CA ASP A 340 -71.60 37.36 -11.16
C ASP A 340 -70.20 37.76 -11.71
N GLU A 341 -69.29 36.80 -11.88
CA GLU A 341 -67.91 37.04 -12.38
C GLU A 341 -67.42 35.88 -13.29
N GLN A 342 -66.99 36.21 -14.52
CA GLN A 342 -66.50 35.23 -15.50
C GLN A 342 -65.00 34.91 -15.38
N PHE A 343 -64.19 35.83 -14.84
CA PHE A 343 -62.75 35.64 -14.62
C PHE A 343 -62.31 36.29 -13.33
N ILE A 344 -61.60 35.54 -12.50
CA ILE A 344 -60.96 36.00 -11.27
C ILE A 344 -59.52 35.50 -11.28
N SER A 345 -58.58 36.41 -11.00
CA SER A 345 -57.20 36.06 -10.65
C SER A 345 -56.89 36.49 -9.22
N GLU A 346 -56.27 35.58 -8.48
CA GLU A 346 -55.66 35.84 -7.18
C GLU A 346 -54.15 35.61 -7.34
N LEU A 347 -53.39 36.68 -7.19
CA LEU A 347 -51.94 36.69 -7.39
C LEU A 347 -51.26 36.89 -6.05
N ASP A 348 -50.19 36.14 -5.83
CA ASP A 348 -49.26 36.38 -4.73
C ASP A 348 -47.93 36.86 -5.31
N CYS A 349 -47.56 38.07 -4.93
CA CYS A 349 -46.51 38.84 -5.56
C CYS A 349 -45.42 39.19 -4.57
N MET A 350 -44.21 39.40 -5.09
CA MET A 350 -43.09 39.98 -4.36
C MET A 350 -42.59 41.23 -5.09
N ASP A 351 -41.83 42.07 -4.38
CA ASP A 351 -41.12 43.19 -5.01
C ASP A 351 -40.17 42.66 -6.08
N ALA A 352 -40.24 43.21 -7.29
CA ALA A 352 -39.41 42.78 -8.40
C ALA A 352 -37.90 43.01 -8.17
N ASN A 353 -37.53 43.94 -7.27
CA ASN A 353 -36.14 44.18 -6.89
C ASN A 353 -35.60 43.14 -5.90
N GLN A 354 -36.46 42.34 -5.28
CA GLN A 354 -36.02 41.26 -4.42
C GLN A 354 -35.72 40.02 -5.27
N ALA A 355 -34.57 39.37 -5.03
CA ALA A 355 -34.26 38.12 -5.70
C ALA A 355 -35.19 36.99 -5.22
N PHE A 356 -35.83 36.30 -6.16
CA PHE A 356 -36.55 35.06 -5.88
C PHE A 356 -35.58 33.87 -5.93
N ARG A 357 -35.69 32.98 -4.95
CA ARG A 357 -35.05 31.67 -4.96
C ARG A 357 -36.07 30.63 -4.50
N PRO A 358 -36.11 29.44 -5.11
CA PRO A 358 -37.04 28.40 -4.71
C PRO A 358 -36.64 27.81 -3.35
N LEU A 359 -37.63 27.40 -2.56
CA LEU A 359 -37.38 26.66 -1.33
C LEU A 359 -36.96 25.22 -1.64
N PRO A 360 -36.04 24.62 -0.84
CA PRO A 360 -35.64 23.22 -0.98
C PRO A 360 -36.74 22.30 -0.43
N LEU A 361 -37.80 22.09 -1.21
CA LEU A 361 -38.94 21.25 -0.85
C LEU A 361 -38.80 19.83 -1.39
N THR A 362 -38.02 19.65 -2.45
CA THR A 362 -37.85 18.36 -3.09
C THR A 362 -36.98 17.47 -2.20
N PRO A 363 -37.43 16.26 -1.82
CA PRO A 363 -36.66 15.41 -0.92
C PRO A 363 -35.29 15.06 -1.51
N MET A 364 -34.23 15.24 -0.72
CA MET A 364 -32.89 14.79 -1.10
C MET A 364 -32.83 13.25 -1.11
N PRO A 365 -32.18 12.63 -2.11
CA PRO A 365 -31.97 11.18 -2.13
C PRO A 365 -31.02 10.79 -1.00
N ILE A 366 -31.38 9.75 -0.25
CA ILE A 366 -30.56 9.24 0.86
C ILE A 366 -30.27 7.76 0.64
N VAL A 367 -28.98 7.42 0.58
CA VAL A 367 -28.51 6.04 0.62
C VAL A 367 -28.54 5.55 2.07
N ARG A 368 -29.57 4.76 2.39
CA ARG A 368 -29.86 4.34 3.77
C ARG A 368 -28.78 3.47 4.44
N GLY A 369 -27.87 2.88 3.67
CA GLY A 369 -26.81 2.03 4.20
C GLY A 369 -25.76 1.69 3.14
N PRO A 370 -24.67 1.02 3.52
CA PRO A 370 -23.59 0.70 2.59
C PRO A 370 -24.05 -0.21 1.46
N GLN A 371 -23.33 -0.14 0.34
CA GLN A 371 -23.52 -0.99 -0.83
C GLN A 371 -22.22 -1.72 -1.15
N THR A 372 -22.27 -2.75 -2.00
CA THR A 372 -21.05 -3.26 -2.63
C THR A 372 -20.89 -2.71 -4.04
N ALA A 373 -19.64 -2.61 -4.48
CA ALA A 373 -19.27 -2.15 -5.82
C ALA A 373 -18.00 -2.90 -6.28
N VAL A 374 -17.75 -2.92 -7.58
CA VAL A 374 -16.57 -3.55 -8.17
C VAL A 374 -15.55 -2.48 -8.50
N VAL A 375 -14.29 -2.66 -8.10
CA VAL A 375 -13.21 -1.72 -8.43
C VAL A 375 -12.89 -1.80 -9.93
N VAL A 376 -12.73 -0.64 -10.58
CA VAL A 376 -12.51 -0.54 -12.03
C VAL A 376 -11.35 0.39 -12.37
N GLY A 377 -10.88 0.31 -13.62
CA GLY A 377 -9.80 1.14 -14.14
C GLY A 377 -9.52 0.84 -15.61
N PRO A 378 -8.44 1.40 -16.17
CA PRO A 378 -8.09 1.22 -17.57
C PRO A 378 -7.81 -0.25 -17.92
N SER A 379 -8.12 -0.63 -19.16
CA SER A 379 -7.83 -1.97 -19.67
C SER A 379 -6.31 -2.27 -19.61
N GLY A 380 -5.95 -3.46 -19.15
CA GLY A 380 -4.55 -3.90 -18.99
C GLY A 380 -3.88 -3.47 -17.68
N GLU A 381 -4.57 -2.73 -16.81
CA GLU A 381 -4.13 -2.43 -15.45
C GLU A 381 -4.68 -3.46 -14.44
N GLU A 382 -3.93 -3.73 -13.37
CA GLU A 382 -4.44 -4.47 -12.19
C GLU A 382 -4.77 -3.53 -11.02
N ILE A 383 -4.15 -2.35 -10.99
CA ILE A 383 -4.27 -1.35 -9.92
C ILE A 383 -4.41 0.01 -10.58
N TRP A 384 -5.49 0.73 -10.25
CA TRP A 384 -5.71 2.10 -10.68
C TRP A 384 -5.99 2.98 -9.47
N THR A 385 -5.01 3.82 -9.13
CA THR A 385 -5.02 4.64 -7.92
C THR A 385 -4.40 6.01 -8.17
N ASP A 386 -4.70 6.97 -7.32
CA ASP A 386 -4.08 8.29 -7.34
C ASP A 386 -3.16 8.53 -6.12
N GLN A 387 -2.64 9.75 -5.98
CA GLN A 387 -1.73 10.17 -4.91
C GLN A 387 -2.30 10.06 -3.49
N TYR A 388 -3.61 9.86 -3.33
CA TYR A 388 -4.28 9.73 -2.04
C TYR A 388 -4.71 8.29 -1.74
N GLY A 389 -4.34 7.32 -2.60
CA GLY A 389 -4.77 5.94 -2.46
C GLY A 389 -6.26 5.73 -2.75
N ARG A 390 -6.87 6.62 -3.55
CA ARG A 390 -8.27 6.49 -4.00
C ARG A 390 -8.36 5.53 -5.17
N VAL A 391 -9.52 4.90 -5.34
CA VAL A 391 -9.82 4.03 -6.50
C VAL A 391 -11.15 4.45 -7.13
N LYS A 392 -11.44 3.92 -8.32
CA LYS A 392 -12.74 4.07 -8.98
C LYS A 392 -13.52 2.76 -8.90
N VAL A 393 -14.85 2.85 -8.88
CA VAL A 393 -15.74 1.68 -8.78
C VAL A 393 -16.86 1.74 -9.80
N HIS A 394 -17.40 0.59 -10.14
CA HIS A 394 -18.66 0.41 -10.84
C HIS A 394 -19.71 -0.06 -9.82
N PHE A 395 -20.80 0.68 -9.69
CA PHE A 395 -21.93 0.31 -8.84
C PHE A 395 -22.88 -0.62 -9.60
N HIS A 396 -23.44 -1.62 -8.91
CA HIS A 396 -24.32 -2.62 -9.54
C HIS A 396 -25.60 -2.06 -10.17
N TRP A 397 -26.02 -0.86 -9.76
CA TRP A 397 -27.20 -0.18 -10.30
C TRP A 397 -26.87 0.74 -11.47
N ASP A 398 -25.60 0.97 -11.77
CA ASP A 398 -25.20 1.79 -12.92
C ASP A 398 -25.36 0.97 -14.21
N ARG A 399 -26.04 1.57 -15.18
CA ARG A 399 -26.38 0.95 -16.47
C ARG A 399 -25.78 1.70 -17.65
N HIS A 400 -25.15 2.84 -17.38
CA HIS A 400 -24.76 3.82 -18.40
C HIS A 400 -23.25 3.94 -18.57
N ASP A 401 -22.46 3.25 -17.74
CA ASP A 401 -21.02 3.21 -17.84
C ASP A 401 -20.50 1.98 -18.62
N GLN A 402 -19.18 1.86 -18.69
CA GLN A 402 -18.49 0.76 -19.36
C GLN A 402 -17.61 -0.05 -18.39
N SER A 403 -17.83 0.11 -17.08
CA SER A 403 -17.02 -0.51 -16.01
C SER A 403 -15.51 -0.27 -16.19
N ASN A 404 -15.12 0.98 -16.46
CA ASN A 404 -13.76 1.40 -16.77
C ASN A 404 -13.33 2.62 -15.92
N GLU A 405 -12.23 3.30 -16.29
CA GLU A 405 -11.72 4.46 -15.58
C GLU A 405 -12.65 5.68 -15.54
N ASN A 406 -13.78 5.64 -16.26
CA ASN A 406 -14.78 6.70 -16.30
C ASN A 406 -16.09 6.34 -15.57
N SER A 407 -16.18 5.20 -14.89
CA SER A 407 -17.41 4.77 -14.20
C SER A 407 -17.78 5.61 -12.99
N SER A 408 -16.80 6.09 -12.22
CA SER A 408 -17.03 6.90 -11.03
C SER A 408 -15.98 7.99 -10.83
N CYS A 409 -16.25 8.86 -9.87
CA CYS A 409 -15.23 9.74 -9.29
C CYS A 409 -14.19 8.94 -8.50
N TRP A 410 -13.16 9.63 -8.02
CA TRP A 410 -12.15 9.03 -7.15
C TRP A 410 -12.67 8.87 -5.72
N ILE A 411 -12.73 7.62 -5.25
CA ILE A 411 -13.30 7.25 -3.96
C ILE A 411 -12.20 6.89 -2.97
N ARG A 412 -12.22 7.52 -1.79
CA ARG A 412 -11.27 7.24 -0.70
C ARG A 412 -11.48 5.84 -0.13
N VAL A 413 -10.39 5.19 0.25
CA VAL A 413 -10.39 3.84 0.81
C VAL A 413 -9.97 3.89 2.27
N SER A 414 -10.86 3.44 3.16
CA SER A 414 -10.54 3.21 4.57
C SER A 414 -9.36 2.25 4.71
N GLN A 415 -8.43 2.57 5.60
CA GLN A 415 -7.25 1.76 5.92
C GLN A 415 -7.33 1.29 7.37
N ALA A 416 -6.67 0.18 7.69
CA ALA A 416 -6.65 -0.34 9.06
C ALA A 416 -5.98 0.65 10.05
N TRP A 417 -4.96 1.39 9.59
CA TRP A 417 -4.28 2.42 10.36
C TRP A 417 -3.72 3.51 9.43
N ALA A 418 -4.02 4.79 9.68
CA ALA A 418 -3.59 5.89 8.82
C ALA A 418 -3.03 7.07 9.65
N GLY A 419 -1.75 7.37 9.48
CA GLY A 419 -1.04 8.49 10.09
C GLY A 419 -0.39 9.41 9.06
N LYS A 420 0.36 10.42 9.53
CA LYS A 420 1.04 11.39 8.65
C LYS A 420 2.25 10.71 7.97
N ASN A 421 2.02 10.15 6.79
CA ASN A 421 3.03 9.42 5.98
C ASN A 421 3.53 8.11 6.61
N TRP A 422 2.69 7.46 7.43
CA TRP A 422 2.94 6.13 8.02
C TRP A 422 1.59 5.45 8.30
N GLY A 423 1.56 4.12 8.38
CA GLY A 423 0.33 3.34 8.60
C GLY A 423 0.25 2.12 7.69
N SER A 424 -0.94 1.49 7.64
CA SER A 424 -1.24 0.40 6.71
C SER A 424 -1.72 0.96 5.37
N VAL A 425 -1.30 0.34 4.27
CA VAL A 425 -1.88 0.60 2.95
C VAL A 425 -2.16 -0.71 2.25
N GLN A 426 -3.43 -0.99 1.99
CA GLN A 426 -3.86 -2.01 1.05
C GLN A 426 -4.79 -1.33 0.04
N LEU A 427 -4.34 -1.24 -1.22
CA LEU A 427 -5.14 -0.65 -2.31
C LEU A 427 -6.05 -1.72 -2.94
N PRO A 428 -7.35 -1.45 -3.15
CA PRO A 428 -8.23 -2.37 -3.86
C PRO A 428 -7.76 -2.52 -5.31
N ARG A 429 -7.79 -3.74 -5.83
CA ARG A 429 -7.41 -4.03 -7.22
C ARG A 429 -8.63 -4.09 -8.11
N ILE A 430 -8.44 -3.83 -9.41
CA ILE A 430 -9.49 -3.92 -10.41
C ILE A 430 -10.11 -5.33 -10.38
N GLY A 431 -11.44 -5.40 -10.40
CA GLY A 431 -12.23 -6.63 -10.28
C GLY A 431 -12.53 -7.07 -8.85
N GLN A 432 -11.94 -6.45 -7.82
CA GLN A 432 -12.26 -6.77 -6.42
C GLN A 432 -13.56 -6.10 -5.97
N GLU A 433 -14.31 -6.79 -5.12
CA GLU A 433 -15.53 -6.26 -4.50
C GLU A 433 -15.20 -5.50 -3.22
N VAL A 434 -15.73 -4.28 -3.11
CA VAL A 434 -15.56 -3.38 -1.97
C VAL A 434 -16.91 -2.96 -1.40
N ILE A 435 -16.93 -2.64 -0.11
CA ILE A 435 -18.09 -2.01 0.54
C ILE A 435 -17.93 -0.50 0.45
N VAL A 436 -18.92 0.17 -0.12
CA VAL A 436 -19.00 1.62 -0.27
C VAL A 436 -20.06 2.16 0.68
N SER A 437 -19.65 3.03 1.59
CA SER A 437 -20.52 3.88 2.40
C SER A 437 -20.66 5.25 1.74
N PHE A 438 -21.61 6.04 2.23
CA PHE A 438 -21.93 7.37 1.69
C PHE A 438 -21.93 8.36 2.87
N LEU A 439 -21.11 9.41 2.81
CA LEU A 439 -20.99 10.39 3.91
C LEU A 439 -22.34 11.12 4.06
N GLU A 440 -22.87 11.17 5.29
CA GLU A 440 -24.23 11.68 5.58
C GLU A 440 -25.37 10.99 4.78
N GLY A 441 -25.09 9.82 4.19
CA GLY A 441 -26.02 9.12 3.30
C GLY A 441 -26.17 9.77 1.91
N ASP A 442 -25.35 10.77 1.58
CA ASP A 442 -25.37 11.48 0.30
C ASP A 442 -24.78 10.62 -0.83
N PRO A 443 -25.56 10.28 -1.89
CA PRO A 443 -25.07 9.48 -3.00
C PRO A 443 -23.89 10.11 -3.75
N ASP A 444 -23.68 11.43 -3.65
CA ASP A 444 -22.59 12.16 -4.31
C ASP A 444 -21.26 12.06 -3.54
N ARG A 445 -21.27 11.48 -2.33
CA ARG A 445 -20.11 11.40 -1.42
C ARG A 445 -19.75 9.96 -1.03
N PRO A 446 -19.40 9.09 -1.98
CA PRO A 446 -19.01 7.72 -1.68
C PRO A 446 -17.65 7.64 -0.97
N ILE A 447 -17.48 6.64 -0.10
CA ILE A 447 -16.23 6.27 0.57
C ILE A 447 -16.18 4.75 0.78
N ILE A 448 -15.07 4.11 0.41
CA ILE A 448 -14.90 2.66 0.60
C ILE A 448 -14.53 2.39 2.06
N THR A 449 -15.29 1.51 2.71
CA THR A 449 -15.19 1.19 4.14
C THR A 449 -14.86 -0.26 4.44
N GLY A 450 -14.87 -1.14 3.42
CA GLY A 450 -14.58 -2.54 3.60
C GLY A 450 -14.29 -3.28 2.30
N ARG A 451 -13.95 -4.56 2.44
CA ARG A 451 -13.64 -5.50 1.37
C ARG A 451 -14.32 -6.82 1.69
N VAL A 452 -14.83 -7.49 0.67
CA VAL A 452 -15.50 -8.78 0.85
C VAL A 452 -15.02 -9.78 -0.20
N TYR A 453 -14.98 -11.06 0.21
CA TYR A 453 -14.78 -12.17 -0.71
C TYR A 453 -16.12 -12.58 -1.31
N ASN A 454 -16.09 -13.15 -2.52
CA ASN A 454 -17.24 -13.70 -3.21
C ASN A 454 -16.88 -15.00 -3.94
N ALA A 455 -17.75 -15.50 -4.82
CA ALA A 455 -17.55 -16.79 -5.50
C ALA A 455 -16.37 -16.79 -6.50
N GLU A 456 -16.01 -15.63 -7.04
CA GLU A 456 -14.87 -15.48 -7.95
C GLU A 456 -13.62 -15.02 -7.19
N GLN A 457 -13.77 -13.97 -6.37
CA GLN A 457 -12.76 -13.48 -5.45
C GLN A 457 -12.81 -14.33 -4.17
N THR A 458 -12.31 -15.56 -4.24
CA THR A 458 -12.38 -16.52 -3.13
C THR A 458 -11.44 -16.17 -1.99
N VAL A 459 -11.72 -16.71 -0.80
CA VAL A 459 -10.83 -16.63 0.36
C VAL A 459 -9.44 -17.22 0.09
N PRO A 460 -8.35 -16.73 0.75
CA PRO A 460 -6.98 -17.19 0.49
C PRO A 460 -6.71 -18.64 0.94
N TYR A 461 -7.44 -19.10 1.95
CA TYR A 461 -7.30 -20.43 2.55
C TYR A 461 -8.62 -21.18 2.40
N ALA A 462 -8.56 -22.45 1.99
CA ALA A 462 -9.78 -23.22 1.72
C ALA A 462 -10.65 -23.36 2.98
N LEU A 463 -11.87 -22.84 2.91
CA LEU A 463 -12.87 -22.92 3.99
C LEU A 463 -13.96 -23.96 3.65
N PRO A 464 -14.54 -24.63 4.66
CA PRO A 464 -14.34 -24.43 6.11
C PRO A 464 -13.15 -25.20 6.71
N ALA A 465 -12.40 -25.97 5.90
CA ALA A 465 -11.35 -26.88 6.39
C ALA A 465 -10.24 -26.18 7.21
N ASN A 466 -9.85 -24.97 6.79
CA ASN A 466 -8.76 -24.19 7.42
C ASN A 466 -9.29 -23.00 8.23
N ALA A 467 -10.39 -23.17 8.97
CA ALA A 467 -11.02 -22.09 9.74
C ALA A 467 -10.13 -21.50 10.87
N THR A 468 -9.07 -22.21 11.27
CA THR A 468 -8.07 -21.75 12.26
C THR A 468 -6.91 -20.98 11.64
N GLN A 469 -6.87 -20.81 10.32
CA GLN A 469 -5.84 -20.03 9.64
C GLN A 469 -6.27 -18.57 9.50
N SER A 470 -5.36 -17.66 9.83
CA SER A 470 -5.51 -16.22 9.64
C SER A 470 -4.23 -15.62 9.06
N GLY A 471 -4.33 -14.45 8.42
CA GLY A 471 -3.14 -13.76 7.91
C GLY A 471 -3.39 -12.87 6.71
N VAL A 472 -2.29 -12.47 6.08
CA VAL A 472 -2.28 -11.61 4.89
C VAL A 472 -1.50 -12.32 3.80
N LYS A 473 -2.14 -12.53 2.65
CA LYS A 473 -1.53 -13.08 1.44
C LYS A 473 -1.67 -12.07 0.31
N SER A 474 -0.55 -11.69 -0.28
CA SER A 474 -0.50 -10.75 -1.40
C SER A 474 -0.49 -11.49 -2.75
N ARG A 475 -0.27 -10.74 -3.83
CA ARG A 475 -0.11 -11.28 -5.19
C ARG A 475 0.85 -10.37 -5.95
N SER A 476 1.86 -10.93 -6.61
CA SER A 476 2.73 -10.14 -7.49
C SER A 476 1.90 -9.41 -8.56
N SER A 477 2.26 -8.18 -8.87
CA SER A 477 1.54 -7.32 -9.82
C SER A 477 2.56 -6.62 -10.73
N LYS A 478 2.37 -6.56 -12.05
CA LYS A 478 1.30 -7.20 -12.84
C LYS A 478 1.64 -8.64 -13.24
N GLY A 479 0.64 -9.44 -13.60
CA GLY A 479 0.79 -10.76 -14.21
C GLY A 479 1.15 -11.88 -13.24
N GLY A 480 0.90 -11.70 -11.93
CA GLY A 480 1.23 -12.69 -10.91
C GLY A 480 0.36 -13.95 -11.01
N SER A 481 1.00 -15.12 -11.08
CA SER A 481 0.31 -16.41 -11.01
C SER A 481 -0.11 -16.76 -9.56
N PRO A 482 -0.90 -17.83 -9.33
CA PRO A 482 -1.19 -18.33 -7.99
C PRO A 482 0.04 -18.63 -7.13
N ALA A 483 1.19 -18.92 -7.74
CA ALA A 483 2.43 -19.21 -7.03
C ALA A 483 3.19 -17.95 -6.57
N ASN A 484 2.91 -16.77 -7.15
CA ASN A 484 3.72 -15.58 -6.90
C ASN A 484 3.11 -14.67 -5.82
N PHE A 485 3.57 -14.77 -4.58
CA PHE A 485 2.98 -14.02 -3.47
C PHE A 485 3.93 -13.82 -2.29
N ASN A 486 3.71 -12.74 -1.54
CA ASN A 486 4.23 -12.60 -0.17
C ASN A 486 3.11 -12.94 0.83
N GLU A 487 3.41 -13.70 1.89
CA GLU A 487 2.43 -14.16 2.87
C GLU A 487 2.99 -14.10 4.29
N ILE A 488 2.14 -13.67 5.24
CA ILE A 488 2.30 -13.91 6.67
C ILE A 488 1.02 -14.62 7.13
N ARG A 489 1.14 -15.88 7.56
CA ARG A 489 0.02 -16.71 8.01
C ARG A 489 0.27 -17.24 9.42
N MET A 490 -0.75 -17.13 10.26
CA MET A 490 -0.83 -17.73 11.59
C MET A 490 -1.82 -18.90 11.53
N GLU A 491 -1.38 -20.08 11.95
CA GLU A 491 -2.21 -21.28 12.14
C GLU A 491 -2.40 -21.50 13.63
N ASP A 492 -3.65 -21.46 14.08
CA ASP A 492 -4.04 -21.63 15.49
C ASP A 492 -4.60 -23.03 15.81
N LYS A 493 -4.44 -24.00 14.90
CA LYS A 493 -4.81 -25.39 15.16
C LYS A 493 -3.96 -25.97 16.30
N LYS A 494 -4.61 -26.24 17.43
CA LYS A 494 -3.96 -26.77 18.64
C LYS A 494 -3.11 -28.02 18.38
N GLY A 495 -1.84 -27.97 18.78
CA GLY A 495 -0.85 -29.04 18.59
C GLY A 495 -0.23 -29.07 17.19
N ALA A 496 -0.57 -28.11 16.33
CA ALA A 496 -0.05 -27.94 14.98
C ALA A 496 0.09 -26.45 14.62
N GLU A 497 0.29 -25.59 15.63
CA GLU A 497 0.41 -24.15 15.46
C GLU A 497 1.63 -23.81 14.57
N GLN A 498 1.47 -22.83 13.70
CA GLN A 498 2.54 -22.42 12.77
C GLN A 498 2.47 -20.93 12.45
N LEU A 499 3.63 -20.27 12.48
CA LEU A 499 3.84 -19.00 11.79
C LEU A 499 4.57 -19.29 10.47
N PHE A 500 3.94 -18.93 9.36
CA PHE A 500 4.51 -19.06 8.02
C PHE A 500 4.77 -17.68 7.44
N ILE A 501 6.04 -17.42 7.09
CA ILE A 501 6.49 -16.19 6.43
C ILE A 501 7.08 -16.59 5.08
N HIS A 502 6.48 -16.08 4.00
CA HIS A 502 6.94 -16.31 2.63
C HIS A 502 7.25 -14.98 1.95
N ALA A 503 8.49 -14.83 1.48
CA ALA A 503 8.89 -13.75 0.61
C ALA A 503 9.11 -14.33 -0.80
N GLU A 504 8.40 -13.78 -1.79
CA GLU A 504 8.49 -14.22 -3.19
C GLU A 504 9.89 -14.03 -3.79
N LYS A 505 10.64 -13.03 -3.28
CA LYS A 505 11.94 -12.65 -3.83
C LYS A 505 12.96 -12.36 -2.75
N ASN A 506 13.03 -11.11 -2.28
CA ASN A 506 13.97 -10.72 -1.23
C ASN A 506 13.22 -10.63 0.11
N GLN A 507 13.88 -11.05 1.19
CA GLN A 507 13.47 -10.79 2.57
C GLN A 507 14.58 -9.99 3.25
N ASP A 508 14.33 -8.71 3.48
CA ASP A 508 15.25 -7.83 4.20
C ASP A 508 14.74 -7.64 5.63
N ILE A 509 15.62 -7.80 6.62
CA ILE A 509 15.33 -7.64 8.04
C ILE A 509 16.36 -6.66 8.61
N GLU A 510 15.90 -5.55 9.17
CA GLU A 510 16.73 -4.52 9.79
C GLU A 510 16.31 -4.35 11.27
N VAL A 511 17.28 -4.47 12.18
CA VAL A 511 17.07 -4.32 13.62
C VAL A 511 18.08 -3.32 14.15
N GLU A 512 17.58 -2.20 14.68
CA GLU A 512 18.40 -1.04 15.06
C GLU A 512 19.20 -1.22 16.36
N ASN A 513 18.87 -2.21 17.17
CA ASN A 513 19.54 -2.44 18.45
C ASN A 513 19.82 -3.93 18.67
N ASP A 514 18.92 -4.64 19.37
CA ASP A 514 19.13 -6.03 19.77
C ASP A 514 18.14 -6.96 19.06
N GLU A 515 18.65 -7.97 18.37
CA GLU A 515 17.86 -9.10 17.84
C GLU A 515 18.04 -10.31 18.78
N THR A 516 16.92 -10.93 19.17
CA THR A 516 16.94 -12.15 20.00
C THR A 516 16.15 -13.24 19.30
N HIS A 517 16.71 -14.45 19.26
CA HIS A 517 16.08 -15.59 18.61
C HIS A 517 16.23 -16.84 19.48
N TRP A 518 15.11 -17.35 19.98
CA TRP A 518 15.07 -18.57 20.80
C TRP A 518 14.16 -19.61 20.15
N VAL A 519 14.70 -20.82 19.98
CA VAL A 519 13.97 -21.97 19.41
C VAL A 519 13.93 -23.06 20.48
N GLY A 520 12.73 -23.44 20.90
CA GLY A 520 12.55 -24.41 21.99
C GLY A 520 12.82 -25.87 21.63
N HIS A 521 12.97 -26.19 20.34
CA HIS A 521 13.31 -27.52 19.83
C HIS A 521 14.34 -27.39 18.70
N ASP A 522 14.01 -27.75 17.46
CA ASP A 522 14.96 -27.79 16.35
C ASP A 522 14.88 -26.55 15.44
N ARG A 523 16.04 -26.07 15.00
CA ARG A 523 16.18 -25.09 13.90
C ARG A 523 16.88 -25.74 12.71
N ARG A 524 16.25 -25.71 11.54
CA ARG A 524 16.87 -26.10 10.26
C ARG A 524 16.98 -24.87 9.36
N LYS A 525 18.17 -24.64 8.80
CA LYS A 525 18.46 -23.56 7.84
C LYS A 525 19.14 -24.18 6.61
N THR A 526 18.69 -23.80 5.42
CA THR A 526 19.27 -24.24 4.14
C THR A 526 19.55 -23.01 3.30
N ILE A 527 20.75 -22.93 2.73
CA ILE A 527 21.19 -21.89 1.80
C ILE A 527 21.73 -22.63 0.59
N ASP A 528 21.10 -22.45 -0.58
CA ASP A 528 21.46 -23.21 -1.78
C ASP A 528 22.72 -22.68 -2.48
N ASN A 529 23.06 -21.41 -2.28
CA ASN A 529 24.22 -20.77 -2.89
C ASN A 529 25.21 -20.28 -1.83
N ASP A 530 25.23 -18.99 -1.52
CA ASP A 530 26.25 -18.38 -0.67
C ASP A 530 25.69 -17.85 0.66
N GLU A 531 26.42 -18.06 1.75
CA GLU A 531 26.21 -17.40 3.04
C GLU A 531 27.45 -16.56 3.40
N THR A 532 27.24 -15.30 3.76
CA THR A 532 28.29 -14.42 4.29
C THR A 532 27.88 -13.94 5.69
N VAL A 533 28.77 -14.15 6.67
CA VAL A 533 28.57 -13.71 8.05
C VAL A 533 29.70 -12.75 8.42
N HIS A 534 29.36 -11.52 8.81
CA HIS A 534 30.33 -10.53 9.27
C HIS A 534 30.01 -10.09 10.70
N VAL A 535 30.86 -10.50 11.65
CA VAL A 535 30.77 -10.13 13.07
C VAL A 535 31.87 -9.11 13.35
N LYS A 536 31.51 -7.90 13.81
CA LYS A 536 32.47 -6.79 14.00
C LYS A 536 33.27 -6.88 15.30
N HIS A 537 32.71 -7.49 16.35
CA HIS A 537 33.35 -7.64 17.66
C HIS A 537 33.57 -9.12 17.95
N ASP A 538 32.79 -9.72 18.84
CA ASP A 538 32.98 -11.11 19.27
C ASP A 538 31.90 -12.04 18.69
N ARG A 539 32.31 -13.25 18.31
CA ARG A 539 31.42 -14.39 18.10
C ARG A 539 31.74 -15.43 19.19
N THR A 540 30.72 -15.83 19.94
CA THR A 540 30.81 -16.98 20.86
C THR A 540 29.86 -18.06 20.37
N GLU A 541 30.36 -19.29 20.28
CA GLU A 541 29.60 -20.46 19.89
C GLU A 541 29.81 -21.55 20.93
N THR A 542 28.71 -22.11 21.43
CA THR A 542 28.73 -23.19 22.42
C THR A 542 27.87 -24.33 21.88
N VAL A 543 28.47 -25.51 21.77
CA VAL A 543 27.78 -26.74 21.37
C VAL A 543 27.96 -27.76 22.49
N ASP A 544 26.89 -28.06 23.24
CA ASP A 544 26.97 -28.89 24.44
C ASP A 544 27.22 -30.38 24.18
N ASN A 545 26.89 -30.87 22.97
CA ASN A 545 27.04 -32.27 22.60
C ASN A 545 28.03 -32.43 21.44
N ASN A 546 27.54 -32.57 20.20
CA ASN A 546 28.38 -32.82 19.04
C ASN A 546 28.25 -31.72 18.00
N GLU A 547 29.39 -31.28 17.46
CA GLU A 547 29.48 -30.48 16.25
C GLU A 547 30.03 -31.34 15.11
N THR A 548 29.48 -31.21 13.90
CA THR A 548 29.99 -31.86 12.70
C THR A 548 30.06 -30.84 11.58
N ILE A 549 31.27 -30.61 11.05
CA ILE A 549 31.53 -29.67 9.96
C ILE A 549 32.03 -30.47 8.76
N THR A 550 31.38 -30.33 7.61
CA THR A 550 31.81 -30.93 6.33
C THR A 550 32.07 -29.83 5.32
N ILE A 551 33.26 -29.82 4.72
CA ILE A 551 33.69 -28.82 3.74
C ILE A 551 34.10 -29.57 2.47
N GLY A 552 33.40 -29.31 1.37
CA GLY A 552 33.53 -30.12 0.15
C GLY A 552 34.77 -29.81 -0.71
N VAL A 553 35.35 -28.61 -0.58
CA VAL A 553 36.50 -28.17 -1.39
C VAL A 553 37.61 -27.64 -0.48
N ASP A 554 37.57 -26.36 -0.11
CA ASP A 554 38.65 -25.70 0.63
C ASP A 554 38.16 -25.07 1.94
N ARG A 555 38.95 -25.21 3.01
CA ARG A 555 38.86 -24.39 4.23
C ARG A 555 40.10 -23.50 4.31
N LYS A 556 39.92 -22.19 4.46
CA LYS A 556 41.00 -21.24 4.72
C LYS A 556 40.77 -20.53 6.04
N GLU A 557 41.71 -20.65 6.96
CA GLU A 557 41.65 -20.04 8.28
C GLU A 557 42.84 -19.10 8.50
N LYS A 558 42.60 -17.96 9.15
CA LYS A 558 43.62 -16.99 9.53
C LYS A 558 43.29 -16.43 10.90
N VAL A 559 44.14 -16.74 11.88
CA VAL A 559 44.05 -16.20 13.24
C VAL A 559 45.08 -15.09 13.41
N GLY A 560 44.64 -13.91 13.88
CA GLY A 560 45.49 -12.70 13.93
C GLY A 560 46.42 -12.61 15.14
N ASN A 561 46.07 -13.25 16.26
CA ASN A 561 46.85 -13.20 17.50
C ASN A 561 47.13 -14.61 18.04
N ASN A 562 46.18 -15.22 18.76
CA ASN A 562 46.35 -16.53 19.39
C ASN A 562 45.22 -17.48 19.01
N GLU A 563 45.58 -18.74 18.74
CA GLU A 563 44.66 -19.87 18.67
C GLU A 563 44.97 -20.81 19.85
N THR A 564 43.94 -21.35 20.51
CA THR A 564 44.09 -22.32 21.59
C THR A 564 43.11 -23.46 21.36
N ILE A 565 43.64 -24.67 21.16
CA ILE A 565 42.84 -25.89 20.95
C ILE A 565 43.08 -26.80 22.15
N SER A 566 42.01 -27.17 22.86
CA SER A 566 42.05 -28.14 23.97
C SER A 566 41.18 -29.35 23.63
N ILE A 567 41.77 -30.54 23.63
CA ILE A 567 41.07 -31.81 23.35
C ILE A 567 41.15 -32.69 24.60
N GLY A 568 40.01 -33.16 25.10
CA GLY A 568 39.93 -33.89 26.37
C GLY A 568 40.36 -35.37 26.32
N VAL A 569 40.19 -36.03 25.17
CA VAL A 569 40.50 -37.47 25.02
C VAL A 569 41.44 -37.71 23.84
N ASN A 570 40.94 -37.66 22.60
CA ASN A 570 41.70 -38.02 21.40
C ASN A 570 41.55 -36.97 20.29
N ARG A 571 42.66 -36.65 19.60
CA ARG A 571 42.68 -35.98 18.30
C ARG A 571 43.27 -36.93 17.27
N THR A 572 42.60 -37.09 16.13
CA THR A 572 43.12 -37.82 14.97
C THR A 572 43.19 -36.84 13.80
N GLU A 573 44.34 -36.80 13.13
CA GLU A 573 44.59 -35.95 11.97
C GLU A 573 45.14 -36.81 10.84
N ASP A 574 44.52 -36.69 9.67
CA ASP A 574 44.89 -37.44 8.46
C ASP A 574 45.07 -36.45 7.31
N VAL A 575 46.26 -36.45 6.70
CA VAL A 575 46.65 -35.53 5.63
C VAL A 575 47.06 -36.34 4.41
N GLY A 576 46.21 -36.37 3.38
CA GLY A 576 46.40 -37.25 2.22
C GLY A 576 47.55 -36.89 1.26
N SER A 577 48.15 -35.70 1.37
CA SER A 577 49.26 -35.29 0.50
C SER A 577 50.42 -34.65 1.26
N ASN A 578 50.38 -33.34 1.51
CA ASN A 578 51.49 -32.63 2.14
C ASN A 578 51.01 -31.81 3.34
N GLU A 579 51.71 -31.93 4.45
CA GLU A 579 51.62 -31.02 5.60
C GLU A 579 52.87 -30.14 5.65
N LYS A 580 52.70 -28.83 5.86
CA LYS A 580 53.82 -27.90 6.08
C LYS A 580 53.58 -27.07 7.33
N ILE A 581 54.40 -27.31 8.35
CA ILE A 581 54.42 -26.54 9.59
C ILE A 581 55.60 -25.57 9.55
N THR A 582 55.39 -24.30 9.86
CA THR A 582 56.45 -23.28 9.98
C THR A 582 56.27 -22.52 11.29
N ILE A 583 57.31 -22.48 12.12
CA ILE A 583 57.26 -21.88 13.46
C ILE A 583 58.37 -20.83 13.54
N GLY A 584 58.00 -19.58 13.84
CA GLY A 584 58.92 -18.44 13.80
C GLY A 584 59.83 -18.26 15.02
N ALA A 585 59.47 -18.85 16.17
CA ALA A 585 60.22 -18.73 17.42
C ALA A 585 60.49 -20.11 18.05
N ASN A 586 59.58 -20.60 18.90
CA ASN A 586 59.77 -21.83 19.66
C ASN A 586 58.64 -22.83 19.40
N ARG A 587 58.99 -24.11 19.26
CA ARG A 587 58.08 -25.25 19.39
C ARG A 587 58.44 -25.98 20.68
N THR A 588 57.45 -26.29 21.50
CA THR A 588 57.60 -27.18 22.67
C THR A 588 56.61 -28.32 22.53
N GLU A 589 57.13 -29.55 22.62
CA GLU A 589 56.35 -30.77 22.50
C GLU A 589 56.61 -31.62 23.74
N ASN A 590 55.55 -31.94 24.48
CA ASN A 590 55.61 -32.75 25.69
C ASN A 590 54.74 -33.98 25.48
N VAL A 591 55.36 -35.16 25.37
CA VAL A 591 54.66 -36.43 25.23
C VAL A 591 54.73 -37.19 26.56
N GLY A 592 53.57 -37.45 27.17
CA GLY A 592 53.50 -37.99 28.54
C GLY A 592 53.73 -39.50 28.67
N ASN A 593 53.62 -40.27 27.57
CA ASN A 593 53.84 -41.72 27.57
C ASN A 593 54.79 -42.13 26.44
N ASN A 594 54.27 -42.46 25.25
CA ASN A 594 55.07 -42.91 24.11
C ASN A 594 54.87 -42.00 22.91
N GLU A 595 55.96 -41.65 22.24
CA GLU A 595 55.97 -41.08 20.89
C GLU A 595 56.44 -42.16 19.91
N THR A 596 55.78 -42.30 18.76
CA THR A 596 56.20 -43.21 17.68
C THR A 596 56.21 -42.44 16.38
N ILE A 597 57.40 -42.28 15.80
CA ILE A 597 57.59 -41.65 14.49
C ILE A 597 57.99 -42.75 13.50
N THR A 598 57.18 -42.95 12.46
CA THR A 598 57.50 -43.87 11.36
C THR A 598 57.65 -43.07 10.07
N ILE A 599 58.77 -43.24 9.37
CA ILE A 599 59.06 -42.55 8.11
C ILE A 599 59.33 -43.62 7.05
N GLY A 600 58.54 -43.62 5.97
CA GLY A 600 58.57 -44.68 4.96
C GLY A 600 59.71 -44.59 3.94
N ALA A 601 60.39 -43.44 3.85
CA ALA A 601 61.52 -43.21 2.95
C ALA A 601 62.64 -42.47 3.69
N ASP A 602 62.89 -41.20 3.35
CA ASP A 602 64.01 -40.44 3.91
C ASP A 602 63.59 -39.49 5.03
N ARG A 603 64.40 -39.44 6.10
CA ARG A 603 64.40 -38.37 7.10
C ARG A 603 65.65 -37.52 6.91
N THR A 604 65.49 -36.22 6.69
CA THR A 604 66.60 -35.26 6.75
C THR A 604 66.41 -34.32 7.94
N GLU A 605 67.39 -34.28 8.83
CA GLU A 605 67.42 -33.38 9.97
C GLU A 605 68.62 -32.45 9.88
N LYS A 606 68.39 -31.14 10.07
CA LYS A 606 69.44 -30.12 10.06
C LYS A 606 69.28 -29.23 11.28
N VAL A 607 70.23 -29.32 12.20
CA VAL A 607 70.31 -28.45 13.38
C VAL A 607 71.31 -27.32 13.10
N GLY A 608 70.86 -26.07 13.17
CA GLY A 608 71.67 -24.90 12.79
C GLY A 608 72.67 -24.42 13.85
N ALA A 609 72.51 -24.84 15.10
CA ALA A 609 73.37 -24.47 16.22
C ALA A 609 73.75 -25.72 17.03
N ASN A 610 73.13 -25.89 18.21
CA ASN A 610 73.43 -27.01 19.11
C ASN A 610 72.27 -27.99 19.15
N GLU A 611 72.58 -29.28 19.03
CA GLU A 611 71.67 -30.36 19.40
C GLU A 611 72.09 -30.90 20.78
N LYS A 612 71.15 -31.04 21.71
CA LYS A 612 71.37 -31.70 23.00
C LYS A 612 70.39 -32.86 23.14
N ILE A 613 70.91 -34.07 23.02
CA ILE A 613 70.17 -35.30 23.33
C ILE A 613 70.52 -35.71 24.76
N SER A 614 69.51 -36.00 25.59
CA SER A 614 69.69 -36.51 26.95
C SER A 614 68.78 -37.71 27.16
N ILE A 615 69.37 -38.87 27.44
CA ILE A 615 68.67 -40.14 27.56
C ILE A 615 68.94 -40.67 28.97
N ALA A 616 67.88 -40.89 29.75
CA ALA A 616 68.01 -41.24 31.17
C ALA A 616 68.22 -42.74 31.41
N SER A 617 67.86 -43.59 30.44
CA SER A 617 68.04 -45.04 30.51
C SER A 617 68.85 -45.49 29.29
N ASN A 618 68.32 -46.36 28.44
CA ASN A 618 69.07 -46.94 27.34
C ASN A 618 68.89 -46.15 26.04
N ARG A 619 69.99 -45.94 25.31
CA ARG A 619 69.99 -45.62 23.87
C ARG A 619 70.44 -46.87 23.12
N THR A 620 69.65 -47.31 22.15
CA THR A 620 70.05 -48.33 21.18
C THR A 620 69.98 -47.70 19.79
N GLU A 621 71.06 -47.82 19.04
CA GLU A 621 71.17 -47.35 17.67
C GLU A 621 71.60 -48.55 16.82
N ASP A 622 70.78 -48.89 15.85
CA ASP A 622 71.03 -49.99 14.90
C ASP A 622 71.05 -49.40 13.50
N VAL A 623 72.18 -49.55 12.81
CA VAL A 623 72.40 -49.01 11.47
C VAL A 623 72.62 -50.19 10.53
N GLY A 624 71.59 -50.53 9.75
CA GLY A 624 71.65 -51.67 8.82
C GLY A 624 72.54 -51.45 7.58
N GLY A 625 72.95 -50.21 7.33
CA GLY A 625 73.86 -49.81 6.24
C GLY A 625 75.19 -49.28 6.77
N ASN A 626 75.76 -48.28 6.10
CA ASN A 626 76.99 -47.63 6.55
C ASN A 626 76.65 -46.48 7.50
N GLU A 627 77.28 -46.45 8.68
CA GLU A 627 77.40 -45.24 9.49
C GLU A 627 78.65 -44.45 9.08
N THR A 628 78.53 -43.14 8.91
CA THR A 628 79.68 -42.24 8.69
C THR A 628 79.61 -41.10 9.68
N ILE A 629 80.52 -41.09 10.64
CA ILE A 629 80.64 -40.03 11.65
C ILE A 629 81.77 -39.07 11.25
N GLY A 630 81.43 -37.85 10.85
CA GLY A 630 82.39 -36.79 10.54
C GLY A 630 82.42 -35.72 11.64
N ILE A 631 83.55 -35.56 12.32
CA ILE A 631 83.74 -34.56 13.38
C ILE A 631 84.93 -33.68 13.01
N SER A 632 84.68 -32.39 12.78
CA SER A 632 85.73 -31.41 12.41
C SER A 632 86.43 -30.80 13.62
N GLY A 633 85.77 -30.80 14.78
CA GLY A 633 86.33 -30.36 16.06
C GLY A 633 86.86 -31.53 16.89
N ASN A 634 86.84 -31.37 18.21
CA ASN A 634 87.26 -32.42 19.13
C ASN A 634 86.12 -33.41 19.38
N ARG A 635 86.42 -34.71 19.32
CA ARG A 635 85.60 -35.77 19.93
C ARG A 635 86.18 -36.06 21.31
N ASN A 636 85.41 -35.79 22.37
CA ASN A 636 85.72 -36.24 23.73
C ASN A 636 84.75 -37.36 24.08
N GLU A 637 85.28 -38.54 24.34
CA GLU A 637 84.51 -39.72 24.72
C GLU A 637 84.93 -40.16 26.12
N THR A 638 83.97 -40.23 27.03
CA THR A 638 84.19 -40.64 28.41
C THR A 638 83.25 -41.79 28.72
N VAL A 639 83.80 -42.99 28.85
CA VAL A 639 83.07 -44.18 29.27
C VAL A 639 83.42 -44.46 30.73
N GLN A 640 82.44 -44.36 31.64
CA GLN A 640 82.68 -44.64 33.08
C GLN A 640 82.63 -46.14 33.40
N GLY A 641 81.91 -46.91 32.59
CA GLY A 641 81.86 -48.37 32.66
C GLY A 641 82.89 -49.01 31.73
N ASN A 642 82.57 -50.20 31.23
CA ASN A 642 83.39 -50.89 30.25
C ASN A 642 83.06 -50.38 28.85
N GLU A 643 84.08 -50.05 28.07
CA GLU A 643 83.98 -49.92 26.62
C GLU A 643 84.37 -51.25 25.96
N GLY A 644 83.50 -51.80 25.12
CA GLY A 644 83.75 -53.00 24.35
C GLY A 644 83.74 -52.67 22.86
N ILE A 645 84.89 -52.85 22.20
CA ILE A 645 85.03 -52.67 20.76
C ILE A 645 85.28 -54.04 20.14
N GLU A 646 84.31 -54.54 19.39
CA GLU A 646 84.44 -55.78 18.60
C GLU A 646 84.39 -55.42 17.12
N ILE A 647 85.43 -55.78 16.38
CA ILE A 647 85.54 -55.50 14.94
C ILE A 647 85.85 -56.83 14.26
N ASN A 648 84.88 -57.33 13.49
CA ASN A 648 85.05 -58.58 12.73
C ASN A 648 85.92 -58.42 11.47
N GLY A 649 86.01 -57.19 10.96
CA GLY A 649 86.85 -56.81 9.83
C GLY A 649 88.22 -56.26 10.24
N ASN A 650 88.78 -55.37 9.42
CA ASN A 650 90.04 -54.71 9.73
C ASN A 650 89.79 -53.43 10.53
N GLN A 651 90.53 -53.25 11.64
CA GLN A 651 90.66 -51.95 12.29
C GLN A 651 91.94 -51.27 11.78
N SER A 652 91.81 -50.09 11.17
CA SER A 652 92.95 -49.24 10.82
C SER A 652 92.90 -47.98 11.67
N THR A 653 93.96 -47.73 12.45
CA THR A 653 94.09 -46.53 13.26
C THR A 653 95.25 -45.71 12.73
N GLN A 654 94.96 -44.49 12.29
CA GLN A 654 95.99 -43.53 11.85
C GLN A 654 95.95 -42.32 12.78
N ILE A 655 97.04 -42.11 13.53
CA ILE A 655 97.18 -40.98 14.45
C ILE A 655 98.22 -40.03 13.86
N GLY A 656 97.79 -38.82 13.49
CA GLY A 656 98.66 -37.85 12.80
C GLY A 656 99.65 -37.12 13.71
N GLN A 657 99.50 -37.25 15.04
CA GLN A 657 100.35 -36.62 16.03
C GLN A 657 100.76 -37.67 17.08
N ASN A 658 100.55 -37.42 18.38
CA ASN A 658 100.96 -38.32 19.44
C ASN A 658 99.85 -39.30 19.81
N GLU A 659 100.21 -40.57 19.99
CA GLU A 659 99.39 -41.54 20.73
C GLU A 659 99.94 -41.66 22.17
N SER A 660 99.07 -41.49 23.16
CA SER A 660 99.38 -41.77 24.56
C SER A 660 98.42 -42.83 25.08
N ARG A 661 98.97 -43.89 25.67
CA ARG A 661 98.20 -44.94 26.34
C ARG A 661 98.69 -45.07 27.77
N ASP A 662 97.84 -44.70 28.71
CA ASP A 662 98.06 -44.94 30.13
C ASP A 662 97.16 -46.11 30.59
N VAL A 663 97.76 -47.10 31.24
CA VAL A 663 97.08 -48.32 31.68
C VAL A 663 97.47 -48.58 33.13
N ALA A 664 96.54 -48.36 34.06
CA ALA A 664 96.82 -48.42 35.49
C ALA A 664 97.08 -49.85 36.02
N GLN A 665 96.57 -50.86 35.33
CA GLN A 665 96.76 -52.27 35.68
C GLN A 665 97.55 -52.98 34.58
N ASN A 666 97.07 -54.11 34.09
CA ASN A 666 97.79 -54.91 33.11
C ASN A 666 97.38 -54.52 31.69
N ARG A 667 98.37 -54.33 30.82
CA ARG A 667 98.17 -54.38 29.37
C ARG A 667 98.59 -55.76 28.86
N THR A 668 97.65 -56.51 28.29
CA THR A 668 97.93 -57.78 27.63
C THR A 668 97.72 -57.62 26.13
N THR A 669 98.76 -57.95 25.35
CA THR A 669 98.68 -57.96 23.89
C THR A 669 98.91 -59.38 23.40
N GLY A 670 97.93 -59.94 22.69
CA GLY A 670 98.01 -61.28 22.11
C GLY A 670 98.02 -61.20 20.58
N ILE A 671 99.18 -61.37 19.97
CA ILE A 671 99.34 -61.37 18.51
C ILE A 671 99.66 -62.79 18.06
N LYS A 672 98.78 -63.38 17.24
CA LYS A 672 98.91 -64.79 16.82
C LYS A 672 99.85 -65.02 15.64
N GLN A 673 100.09 -63.98 14.85
CA GLN A 673 101.02 -64.00 13.74
C GLN A 673 102.21 -63.09 14.06
N ASN A 674 102.52 -62.11 13.21
CA ASN A 674 103.67 -61.25 13.38
C ASN A 674 103.30 -59.99 14.17
N ASP A 675 104.07 -59.70 15.21
CA ASP A 675 104.13 -58.37 15.82
C ASP A 675 105.38 -57.66 15.30
N SER A 676 105.18 -56.63 14.46
CA SER A 676 106.27 -55.86 13.88
C SER A 676 106.26 -54.47 14.48
N LEU A 677 107.26 -54.20 15.32
CA LEU A 677 107.49 -52.88 15.89
C LEU A 677 108.68 -52.23 15.19
N ASP A 678 108.39 -51.23 14.35
CA ASP A 678 109.40 -50.36 13.76
C ASP A 678 109.39 -49.01 14.49
N VAL A 679 110.55 -48.62 15.03
CA VAL A 679 110.70 -47.36 15.77
C VAL A 679 111.83 -46.56 15.15
N GLY A 680 111.47 -45.56 14.34
CA GLY A 680 112.43 -44.81 13.52
C GLY A 680 113.47 -43.96 14.27
N LYS A 681 113.38 -43.83 15.61
CA LYS A 681 114.39 -43.12 16.41
C LYS A 681 114.85 -43.94 17.62
N HIS A 682 114.18 -43.80 18.76
CA HIS A 682 114.62 -44.39 20.02
C HIS A 682 113.57 -45.37 20.53
N PHE A 683 113.94 -46.65 20.62
CA PHE A 683 113.16 -47.65 21.32
C PHE A 683 113.70 -47.81 22.74
N SER A 684 112.89 -47.47 23.73
CA SER A 684 113.20 -47.70 25.14
C SER A 684 112.20 -48.69 25.72
N LEU A 685 112.73 -49.79 26.25
CA LEU A 685 111.97 -50.71 27.06
C LEU A 685 112.54 -50.66 28.47
N THR A 686 111.76 -50.13 29.40
CA THR A 686 112.13 -50.02 30.81
C THR A 686 111.11 -50.82 31.62
N ALA A 687 111.58 -51.75 32.44
CA ALA A 687 110.73 -52.48 33.38
C ALA A 687 111.28 -52.31 34.80
N GLY A 688 110.39 -52.20 35.78
CA GLY A 688 110.78 -51.96 37.18
C GLY A 688 111.42 -53.15 37.89
N ASP A 689 111.20 -54.38 37.40
CA ASP A 689 111.72 -55.59 38.06
C ASP A 689 112.62 -56.44 37.17
N SER A 690 112.11 -56.92 36.04
CA SER A 690 112.92 -57.65 35.05
C SER A 690 112.37 -57.49 33.65
N ILE A 691 113.27 -57.48 32.67
CA ILE A 691 112.96 -57.67 31.27
C ILE A 691 113.41 -59.08 30.90
N THR A 692 112.48 -59.91 30.45
CA THR A 692 112.77 -61.26 29.97
C THR A 692 112.35 -61.38 28.52
N LEU A 693 113.34 -61.51 27.64
CA LEU A 693 113.13 -61.86 26.24
C LEU A 693 113.26 -63.37 26.14
N THR A 694 112.19 -64.06 25.77
CA THR A 694 112.17 -65.53 25.65
C THR A 694 111.82 -65.94 24.24
N THR A 695 112.65 -66.79 23.66
CA THR A 695 112.37 -67.45 22.39
C THR A 695 112.53 -68.95 22.60
N GLY A 696 111.41 -69.66 22.75
CA GLY A 696 111.42 -71.09 23.09
C GLY A 696 112.16 -71.34 24.42
N ALA A 697 113.18 -72.19 24.40
CA ALA A 697 114.00 -72.49 25.58
C ALA A 697 115.19 -71.54 25.81
N ALA A 698 115.39 -70.54 24.93
CA ALA A 698 116.44 -69.54 25.09
C ALA A 698 115.86 -68.26 25.72
N SER A 699 116.63 -67.64 26.62
CA SER A 699 116.21 -66.39 27.24
C SER A 699 117.37 -65.44 27.48
N ILE A 700 117.08 -64.15 27.33
CA ILE A 700 117.89 -63.06 27.88
C ILE A 700 117.04 -62.42 28.97
N THR A 701 117.48 -62.58 30.21
CA THR A 701 116.81 -61.96 31.35
C THR A 701 117.72 -60.90 31.94
N MET A 702 117.22 -59.67 31.96
CA MET A 702 117.84 -58.52 32.61
C MET A 702 117.05 -58.22 33.87
N LYS A 703 117.70 -58.26 35.03
CA LYS A 703 117.09 -57.97 36.32
C LYS A 703 117.48 -56.58 36.79
N LYS A 704 116.65 -55.97 37.64
CA LYS A 704 116.88 -54.63 38.21
C LYS A 704 118.19 -54.49 39.00
N ASP A 705 118.74 -55.59 39.53
CA ASP A 705 120.02 -55.59 40.27
C ASP A 705 121.26 -55.53 39.33
N GLY A 706 121.04 -55.41 38.02
CA GLY A 706 122.07 -55.37 37.00
C GLY A 706 122.52 -56.75 36.52
N THR A 707 121.96 -57.84 37.06
CA THR A 707 122.27 -59.19 36.59
C THR A 707 121.68 -59.40 35.20
N ILE A 708 122.55 -59.76 34.25
CA ILE A 708 122.16 -60.22 32.92
C ILE A 708 122.40 -61.72 32.85
N MET A 709 121.32 -62.48 32.75
CA MET A 709 121.35 -63.92 32.56
C MET A 709 121.04 -64.23 31.10
N ILE A 710 122.06 -64.68 30.38
CA ILE A 710 121.89 -65.27 29.05
C ILE A 710 121.88 -66.79 29.25
N SER A 711 120.76 -67.43 28.92
CA SER A 711 120.58 -68.87 29.07
C SER A 711 120.12 -69.48 27.76
N GLY A 712 120.82 -70.52 27.32
CA GLY A 712 120.53 -71.24 26.09
C GLY A 712 121.32 -72.55 26.04
N LYS A 713 120.82 -73.53 25.27
CA LYS A 713 121.44 -74.86 25.14
C LYS A 713 122.87 -74.78 24.59
N ASN A 714 123.07 -73.96 23.56
CA ASN A 714 124.37 -73.59 23.03
C ASN A 714 124.45 -72.07 23.07
N ILE A 715 125.50 -71.52 23.70
CA ILE A 715 125.78 -70.10 23.64
C ILE A 715 127.04 -69.95 22.79
N THR A 716 126.84 -69.58 21.54
CA THR A 716 127.93 -69.21 20.64
C THR A 716 128.09 -67.70 20.72
N ILE A 717 129.25 -67.25 21.20
CA ILE A 717 129.66 -65.85 21.10
C ILE A 717 130.69 -65.80 19.97
N ASP A 718 130.25 -65.37 18.79
CA ASP A 718 131.08 -65.22 17.61
C ASP A 718 131.25 -63.73 17.31
N GLY A 719 132.48 -63.30 17.08
CA GLY A 719 132.84 -61.90 16.95
C GLY A 719 133.84 -61.75 15.82
N SER A 720 133.51 -60.92 14.83
CA SER A 720 134.41 -60.60 13.71
C SER A 720 135.56 -59.67 14.11
N GLY A 721 135.54 -59.14 15.35
CA GLY A 721 136.59 -58.34 15.98
C GLY A 721 136.96 -58.90 17.37
N ALA A 722 137.64 -58.11 18.21
CA ALA A 722 138.05 -58.58 19.54
C ALA A 722 136.84 -58.79 20.48
N ILE A 723 136.61 -60.02 20.90
CA ILE A 723 135.68 -60.32 22.01
C ILE A 723 136.41 -60.02 23.32
N ASN A 724 136.17 -58.82 23.86
CA ASN A 724 136.77 -58.39 25.12
C ASN A 724 135.89 -58.79 26.31
N ILE A 725 136.25 -59.89 26.97
CA ILE A 725 135.66 -60.25 28.26
C ILE A 725 136.59 -59.71 29.35
N LYS A 726 136.21 -58.58 29.95
CA LYS A 726 136.92 -57.99 31.09
C LYS A 726 136.10 -58.18 32.36
N ALA A 727 136.72 -58.73 33.40
CA ALA A 727 136.16 -58.75 34.74
C ALA A 727 137.21 -58.27 35.75
N ASN A 728 136.80 -57.38 36.67
CA ASN A 728 137.69 -56.80 37.69
C ASN A 728 138.00 -57.77 38.84
N LYS A 729 137.28 -58.90 38.91
CA LYS A 729 137.55 -59.99 39.86
C LYS A 729 137.97 -61.25 39.10
N ASN A 730 137.02 -62.13 38.82
CA ASN A 730 137.31 -63.43 38.24
C ASN A 730 136.45 -63.65 37.00
N VAL A 731 137.08 -64.07 35.91
CA VAL A 731 136.38 -64.81 34.87
C VAL A 731 136.59 -66.28 35.18
N VAL A 732 135.52 -66.96 35.61
CA VAL A 732 135.58 -68.41 35.88
C VAL A 732 134.98 -69.12 34.68
N VAL A 733 135.84 -69.64 33.82
CA VAL A 733 135.44 -70.58 32.76
C VAL A 733 135.68 -72.00 33.29
N LYS A 734 134.60 -72.76 33.45
CA LYS A 734 134.67 -74.19 33.81
C LYS A 734 134.24 -75.02 32.61
N GLY A 735 135.13 -75.90 32.16
CA GLY A 735 134.85 -76.88 31.10
C GLY A 735 135.65 -78.16 31.31
N GLN A 736 135.06 -79.30 30.96
CA GLN A 736 135.73 -80.62 31.08
C GLN A 736 136.94 -80.77 30.15
N LYS A 737 137.06 -79.93 29.11
CA LYS A 737 138.21 -79.88 28.21
C LYS A 737 138.31 -78.46 27.63
N ILE A 738 139.42 -77.76 27.88
CA ILE A 738 139.78 -76.49 27.24
C ILE A 738 140.97 -76.78 26.33
N LEU A 739 140.81 -76.59 25.02
CA LEU A 739 141.80 -76.95 24.00
C LEU A 739 142.47 -75.67 23.46
N GLN A 740 143.64 -75.34 24.02
CA GLN A 740 144.51 -74.18 23.72
C GLN A 740 143.89 -72.79 23.96
N ASN A 741 144.75 -71.85 24.39
CA ASN A 741 144.41 -70.45 24.71
C ASN A 741 144.30 -69.60 23.45
#